data_AF-A0A815LZJ0-F1
#
_entry.id   AF-A0A815LZJ0-F1
#
_cell.length_a   1.000
_cell.length_b   1.000
_cell.length_c   1.000
_cell.angle_alpha   90.00
_cell.angle_beta   90.00
_cell.angle_gamma   90.00
#
_symmetry.space_group_name_H-M   'P 1'
#
loop_
_entity.id
_entity.type
_entity.pdbx_description
1 polymer ?
#
loop_
_entity_poly.entity_id
_entity_poly.type
_entity_poly.pdbx_seq_one_letter_code
_entity_poly.pdbx_strand_id
1 'polypeptide(L)'
;MDLAFLNNLRKITDEDDRLVTITLLIDITSNLISDRNNHRYHTLPICYIREMFQKYTGAMQCLHTIGFKQINDDYIFDQTVSDKQLQEIVKLLENELDPKPIDKCEEVKCSSLDLGITDNDRSSNSLILFDNFHVSSHFNKLIPFVSILKRVQSYEDINLQHYIRSKIIPLEDFNRRISKKMISTDINKRDLLLLELLRWFKEEFFTWFDRANCDYCKKPMDFAEYIQPTREEREYGDAHRVELYRCSTCSSEYRFPRFNAPIKLLETRSGRCGEAANLFACLCRSLSFLTRYIYDPSDHVWTEVYSESEQRWLHCDSCENLCDSPLVYEKGWKKELTFCIAFAKDHIGDVTWRYVTNFRQIIQRRNINEKNFARTIHQINRKIQSQLNQEEKIKIISNQIKDIVSMLNEEKSAKESELHGRQSGSLGWKLSRGETDQQINDDYVFDQTISDKQLQEIVKLLENELDPKPIDKCEQVKCNSLDLGITDNDRSSNSLISFDNFHVSSHFNKLIPFVSILQRVQSYEDINLQHYIRSKIIPLEDFNRRISKKMKSTDINKRDLLLFELLRWFKEEFFTWFDRANCDYCKKPMDFAEYIQPTREEREYGDAHRVELYRCSTCSSEYRFPRFNAPIKLLETRSGRCGEAANLFTCLCRSLSFLTRYIYDPSDHVWTEVYSESEQRWLHCDSCENLCDSPLVYEKGWKKELTFCIAFAKDHIGDVTWRYVTNFRQIIQRRNINEKNFARTIHQINRKIQSQLNQEEKIKIISNQIKDIVSMLNEEKSAKESELHGRQSGSLGWKLSRGETDQQDDVINGYVYSITNEECEKGSIQIEYNSVVDKYLRNGIEEIKKDGWIDRVYSCSNIQRKIEKDWKMVYLCREHLHTNGILSWTIQLKPEEEKFYQFHHITIQCPSKAFDQYTQIICQLQIDDKQIIDLSQNLSSNSLFEYSLDNKLDSLTNIRITFKVILNCSNDNNDNNAWQKGQLCRQTTEQVSNDDQSHYLRIHATIRKRN
;
A
#
# COMPACT_ATOMS: atom_id res chain seq x y z
N MET A 1 34.52 6.86 37.57
CA MET A 1 33.16 6.71 37.02
C MET A 1 32.69 5.27 37.04
N ASP A 2 33.60 4.31 36.83
CA ASP A 2 33.32 2.93 36.41
C ASP A 2 32.33 2.16 37.30
N LEU A 3 32.56 2.05 38.61
CA LEU A 3 31.66 1.26 39.47
C LEU A 3 30.26 1.87 39.64
N ALA A 4 30.15 3.20 39.66
CA ALA A 4 28.86 3.88 39.85
C ALA A 4 27.99 3.82 38.59
N PHE A 5 28.58 3.98 37.41
CA PHE A 5 27.87 3.90 36.13
C PHE A 5 27.36 2.48 35.85
N LEU A 6 28.19 1.47 36.10
CA LEU A 6 27.82 0.06 35.96
C LEU A 6 26.75 -0.36 36.97
N ASN A 7 26.83 0.13 38.22
CA ASN A 7 25.78 -0.10 39.21
C ASN A 7 24.44 0.55 38.84
N ASN A 8 24.44 1.60 38.02
CA ASN A 8 23.20 2.19 37.50
C ASN A 8 22.57 1.34 36.40
N LEU A 9 23.36 0.77 35.48
CA LEU A 9 22.88 -0.19 34.48
C LEU A 9 22.31 -1.46 35.11
N ARG A 10 22.94 -1.95 36.17
CA ARG A 10 22.51 -3.16 36.90
C ARG A 10 21.23 -2.97 37.73
N LYS A 11 20.70 -1.75 37.84
CA LYS A 11 19.36 -1.49 38.41
C LYS A 11 18.22 -1.84 37.43
N ILE A 12 18.53 -2.07 36.16
CA ILE A 12 17.58 -2.56 35.15
C ILE A 12 17.57 -4.08 35.27
N THR A 13 16.52 -4.62 35.89
CA THR A 13 16.42 -6.05 36.24
C THR A 13 16.03 -6.93 35.06
N ASP A 14 15.29 -6.39 34.10
CA ASP A 14 14.94 -7.07 32.86
C ASP A 14 16.12 -7.03 31.88
N GLU A 15 16.52 -8.20 31.37
CA GLU A 15 17.73 -8.36 30.58
C GLU A 15 17.59 -7.76 29.17
N ASP A 16 16.40 -7.86 28.56
CA ASP A 16 16.11 -7.31 27.24
C ASP A 16 16.06 -5.77 27.32
N ASP A 17 15.40 -5.22 28.33
CA ASP A 17 15.35 -3.78 28.57
C ASP A 17 16.73 -3.20 28.89
N ARG A 18 17.57 -3.96 29.61
CA ARG A 18 18.95 -3.57 29.91
C ARG A 18 19.80 -3.52 28.66
N LEU A 19 19.71 -4.52 27.77
CA LEU A 19 20.45 -4.55 26.50
C LEU A 19 20.01 -3.43 25.54
N VAL A 20 18.70 -3.17 25.46
CA VAL A 20 18.15 -2.05 24.69
C VAL A 20 18.67 -0.73 25.23
N THR A 21 18.65 -0.55 26.55
CA THR A 21 19.16 0.66 27.20
C THR A 21 20.65 0.86 26.93
N ILE A 22 21.48 -0.17 27.06
CA ILE A 22 22.93 -0.08 26.79
C ILE A 22 23.18 0.32 25.33
N THR A 23 22.44 -0.27 24.38
CA THR A 23 22.56 0.04 22.95
C THR A 23 22.21 1.50 22.65
N LEU A 24 21.11 2.01 23.23
CA LEU A 24 20.69 3.40 23.05
C LEU A 24 21.71 4.38 23.65
N LEU A 25 22.30 4.05 24.80
CA LEU A 25 23.34 4.86 25.41
C LEU A 25 24.62 4.88 24.56
N ILE A 26 24.99 3.77 23.92
CA ILE A 26 26.09 3.73 22.94
C ILE A 26 25.78 4.64 21.76
N ASP A 27 24.62 4.50 21.13
CA ASP A 27 24.25 5.32 19.98
C ASP A 27 24.24 6.82 20.31
N ILE A 28 23.69 7.21 21.47
CA ILE A 28 23.71 8.61 21.94
C ILE A 28 25.16 9.10 22.13
N THR A 29 25.99 8.32 22.80
CA THR A 29 27.37 8.71 23.13
C THR A 29 28.26 8.72 21.90
N SER A 30 28.11 7.76 20.98
CA SER A 30 28.81 7.69 19.71
C SER A 30 28.42 8.81 18.76
N ASN A 31 27.15 9.22 18.73
CA ASN A 31 26.71 10.39 17.96
C ASN A 31 27.37 11.68 18.46
N LEU A 32 27.45 11.87 19.78
CA LEU A 32 28.16 13.01 20.41
C LEU A 32 29.66 13.03 20.07
N ILE A 33 30.31 11.86 19.97
CA ILE A 33 31.72 11.74 19.57
C ILE A 33 31.89 12.00 18.06
N SER A 34 30.94 11.56 17.24
CA SER A 34 31.05 11.62 15.78
C SER A 34 30.97 13.05 15.21
N ASP A 35 30.18 13.92 15.82
CA ASP A 35 30.03 15.31 15.40
C ASP A 35 29.59 16.21 16.58
N ARG A 36 30.59 16.78 17.26
CA ARG A 36 30.40 17.61 18.46
C ARG A 36 29.83 19.00 18.18
N ASN A 37 29.77 19.43 16.91
CA ASN A 37 29.17 20.72 16.54
C ASN A 37 27.71 20.57 16.12
N ASN A 38 27.21 19.33 16.03
CA ASN A 38 25.84 19.07 15.66
C ASN A 38 24.90 19.28 16.84
N HIS A 39 24.27 20.47 16.87
CA HIS A 39 23.32 20.85 17.91
C HIS A 39 22.14 19.87 18.08
N ARG A 40 21.83 19.01 17.10
CA ARG A 40 20.80 17.96 17.26
C ARG A 40 21.19 16.86 18.24
N TYR A 41 22.48 16.56 18.39
CA TYR A 41 22.93 15.52 19.32
C TYR A 41 23.02 16.02 20.76
N HIS A 42 23.02 17.34 20.95
CA HIS A 42 23.09 17.98 22.26
C HIS A 42 21.74 18.09 22.98
N THR A 43 20.63 17.71 22.34
CA THR A 43 19.30 17.84 22.94
C THR A 43 18.51 16.54 22.77
N LEU A 44 18.11 15.96 23.89
CA LEU A 44 17.19 14.83 23.96
C LEU A 44 15.80 15.34 24.36
N PRO A 45 14.79 15.28 23.47
CA PRO A 45 13.44 15.73 23.77
C PRO A 45 12.80 14.96 24.93
N ILE A 46 12.00 15.64 25.75
CA ILE A 46 11.33 14.99 26.89
C ILE A 46 10.45 13.80 26.53
N CYS A 47 9.83 13.81 25.33
CA CYS A 47 9.04 12.68 24.83
C CYS A 47 9.90 11.43 24.58
N TYR A 48 11.09 11.61 24.01
CA TYR A 48 12.05 10.53 23.80
C TYR A 48 12.53 9.95 25.14
N ILE A 49 12.79 10.81 26.12
CA ILE A 49 13.16 10.38 27.48
C ILE A 49 12.02 9.62 28.17
N ARG A 50 10.77 10.13 28.07
CA ARG A 50 9.56 9.47 28.61
C ARG A 50 9.36 8.05 28.07
N GLU A 51 9.52 7.88 26.77
CA GLU A 51 9.28 6.61 26.10
C GLU A 51 10.42 5.61 26.31
N MET A 52 11.67 6.08 26.22
CA MET A 52 12.83 5.19 26.10
C MET A 52 13.62 5.00 27.41
N PHE A 53 13.58 5.95 28.36
CA PHE A 53 14.47 5.95 29.54
C PHE A 53 13.74 6.09 30.87
N GLN A 54 12.65 6.87 30.94
CA GLN A 54 12.01 7.28 32.20
C GLN A 54 11.40 6.13 33.00
N LYS A 55 11.10 5.00 32.35
CA LYS A 55 10.66 3.75 32.99
C LYS A 55 11.75 3.11 33.87
N TYR A 56 13.02 3.41 33.61
CA TYR A 56 14.15 2.78 34.28
C TYR A 56 15.01 3.84 34.99
N THR A 57 14.93 3.87 36.32
CA THR A 57 15.69 4.81 37.16
C THR A 57 17.21 4.68 36.94
N GLY A 58 17.70 3.47 36.67
CA GLY A 58 19.09 3.21 36.29
C GLY A 58 19.50 3.88 34.98
N ALA A 59 18.64 3.83 33.96
CA ALA A 59 18.90 4.42 32.64
C ALA A 59 18.99 5.95 32.71
N MET A 60 18.12 6.59 33.51
CA MET A 60 18.18 8.03 33.78
C MET A 60 19.47 8.45 34.48
N GLN A 61 19.94 7.66 35.43
CA GLN A 61 21.20 7.91 36.14
C GLN A 61 22.42 7.75 35.22
N CYS A 62 22.37 6.85 34.24
CA CYS A 62 23.38 6.73 33.18
C CYS A 62 23.41 7.97 32.27
N LEU A 63 22.26 8.48 31.82
CA LEU A 63 22.18 9.71 31.01
C LEU A 63 22.76 10.93 31.73
N HIS A 64 22.46 11.08 33.02
CA HIS A 64 23.05 12.14 33.84
C HIS A 64 24.57 12.01 33.98
N THR A 65 25.08 10.79 34.05
CA THR A 65 26.52 10.53 34.12
C THR A 65 27.25 10.81 32.81
N ILE A 66 26.57 10.61 31.67
CA ILE A 66 27.08 10.98 30.33
C ILE A 66 27.22 12.50 30.18
N GLY A 67 26.37 13.28 30.86
CA GLY A 67 26.43 14.74 30.86
C GLY A 67 25.11 15.44 30.52
N PHE A 68 24.00 14.70 30.41
CA PHE A 68 22.70 15.31 30.13
C PHE A 68 22.05 15.87 31.40
N LYS A 69 21.62 17.14 31.33
CA LYS A 69 20.92 17.87 32.41
C LYS A 69 19.58 18.37 31.92
N GLN A 70 18.57 18.33 32.78
CA GLN A 70 17.24 18.82 32.45
C GLN A 70 17.21 20.36 32.51
N ILE A 71 16.81 21.01 31.42
CA ILE A 71 16.66 22.46 31.30
C ILE A 71 15.39 22.75 30.50
N ASN A 72 14.43 23.49 31.08
CA ASN A 72 13.19 23.94 30.43
C ASN A 72 12.48 22.80 29.65
N ASP A 73 12.26 21.68 30.34
CA ASP A 73 11.65 20.43 29.89
C ASP A 73 12.54 19.45 29.09
N ASP A 74 13.55 19.89 28.35
CA ASP A 74 14.43 18.99 27.56
C ASP A 74 15.73 18.61 28.30
N TYR A 75 16.38 17.54 27.84
CA TYR A 75 17.66 17.10 28.35
C TYR A 75 18.79 17.60 27.45
N ILE A 76 19.59 18.54 27.96
CA ILE A 76 20.67 19.18 27.21
C ILE A 76 22.01 18.62 27.66
N PHE A 77 22.86 18.28 26.69
CA PHE A 77 24.21 17.79 26.91
C PHE A 77 25.15 18.92 27.37
N ASP A 78 25.88 18.67 28.47
CA ASP A 78 26.91 19.57 28.98
C ASP A 78 28.18 19.48 28.13
N GLN A 79 28.39 20.48 27.26
CA GLN A 79 29.52 20.51 26.34
C GLN A 79 30.89 20.61 27.03
N THR A 80 30.94 20.82 28.35
CA THR A 80 32.20 20.77 29.13
C THR A 80 32.73 19.36 29.34
N VAL A 81 31.93 18.31 29.05
CA VAL A 81 32.36 16.91 29.11
C VAL A 81 33.42 16.61 28.04
N SER A 82 34.51 15.95 28.41
CA SER A 82 35.63 15.67 27.49
C SER A 82 35.35 14.46 26.58
N ASP A 83 35.90 14.45 25.36
CA ASP A 83 35.76 13.28 24.45
C ASP A 83 36.41 12.03 25.03
N LYS A 84 37.49 12.20 25.81
CA LYS A 84 38.13 11.10 26.54
C LYS A 84 37.17 10.42 27.51
N GLN A 85 36.35 11.21 28.21
CA GLN A 85 35.33 10.69 29.11
C GLN A 85 34.18 9.99 28.37
N LEU A 86 33.73 10.52 27.22
CA LEU A 86 32.72 9.84 26.39
C LEU A 86 33.26 8.52 25.81
N GLN A 87 34.52 8.49 25.37
CA GLN A 87 35.19 7.28 24.89
C GLN A 87 35.36 6.23 25.99
N GLU A 88 35.66 6.64 27.22
CA GLU A 88 35.70 5.74 28.39
C GLU A 88 34.30 5.15 28.69
N ILE A 89 33.24 5.96 28.59
CA ILE A 89 31.86 5.48 28.78
C ILE A 89 31.43 4.50 27.68
N VAL A 90 31.74 4.77 26.41
CA VAL A 90 31.47 3.84 25.31
C VAL A 90 32.18 2.52 25.55
N LYS A 91 33.47 2.54 25.93
CA LYS A 91 34.21 1.30 26.26
C LYS A 91 33.59 0.53 27.42
N LEU A 92 33.08 1.21 28.45
CA LEU A 92 32.39 0.55 29.57
C LEU A 92 31.06 -0.09 29.14
N LEU A 93 30.28 0.61 28.30
CA LEU A 93 29.03 0.09 27.75
C LEU A 93 29.27 -1.10 26.82
N GLU A 94 30.29 -1.03 25.98
CA GLU A 94 30.73 -2.12 25.10
C GLU A 94 31.22 -3.33 25.90
N ASN A 95 31.99 -3.12 26.98
CA ASN A 95 32.44 -4.22 27.86
C ASN A 95 31.32 -4.90 28.65
N GLU A 96 30.21 -4.20 28.94
CA GLU A 96 29.01 -4.84 29.54
C GLU A 96 28.15 -5.57 28.49
N LEU A 97 28.20 -5.17 27.21
CA LEU A 97 27.63 -5.97 26.12
C LEU A 97 28.46 -7.23 25.83
N ASP A 98 29.77 -7.17 26.09
CA ASP A 98 30.72 -8.24 25.78
C ASP A 98 31.87 -8.29 26.82
N PRO A 99 31.71 -9.00 27.96
CA PRO A 99 32.77 -9.15 28.94
C PRO A 99 33.88 -10.05 28.38
N LYS A 100 35.01 -9.45 27.98
CA LYS A 100 36.16 -10.18 27.43
C LYS A 100 36.64 -11.31 28.36
N PRO A 101 36.91 -12.54 27.85
CA PRO A 101 37.58 -13.57 28.61
C PRO A 101 39.05 -13.21 28.89
N ILE A 102 39.55 -13.61 30.07
CA ILE A 102 40.96 -13.55 30.44
C ILE A 102 41.72 -14.63 29.66
N ASP A 103 42.68 -14.23 28.83
CA ASP A 103 43.54 -15.12 28.04
C ASP A 103 44.36 -16.06 28.95
N LYS A 104 44.12 -17.37 28.80
CA LYS A 104 45.10 -18.44 29.03
C LYS A 104 44.80 -19.61 28.09
N CYS A 105 45.66 -19.81 27.09
CA CYS A 105 46.45 -21.05 26.89
C CYS A 105 47.03 -21.13 25.47
N GLU A 106 48.36 -20.95 25.44
CA GLU A 106 49.39 -21.74 24.74
C GLU A 106 49.09 -22.42 23.40
N GLU A 107 49.82 -21.93 22.38
CA GLU A 107 50.06 -22.58 21.10
C GLU A 107 50.69 -23.96 21.26
N VAL A 108 50.11 -24.98 20.62
CA VAL A 108 50.78 -26.27 20.37
C VAL A 108 50.70 -26.59 18.89
N LYS A 109 51.87 -26.84 18.29
CA LYS A 109 52.06 -27.19 16.88
C LYS A 109 52.01 -28.71 16.62
N CYS A 110 51.37 -29.04 15.50
CA CYS A 110 51.80 -29.96 14.41
C CYS A 110 51.21 -31.38 14.22
N SER A 111 51.01 -31.67 12.92
CA SER A 111 50.92 -32.94 12.14
C SER A 111 49.59 -33.74 12.15
N SER A 112 49.04 -34.27 11.05
CA SER A 112 49.31 -34.21 9.60
C SER A 112 48.11 -34.82 8.82
N LEU A 113 47.78 -34.27 7.64
CA LEU A 113 47.55 -35.03 6.40
C LEU A 113 47.76 -34.08 5.21
N ASP A 114 48.81 -34.38 4.46
CA ASP A 114 49.53 -33.49 3.56
C ASP A 114 48.83 -33.37 2.19
N LEU A 115 48.26 -32.19 1.92
CA LEU A 115 47.70 -31.82 0.62
C LEU A 115 48.70 -31.01 -0.24
N GLY A 116 49.99 -30.98 0.12
CA GLY A 116 51.01 -30.31 -0.67
C GLY A 116 50.82 -28.79 -0.77
N ILE A 117 50.35 -28.15 0.30
CA ILE A 117 50.24 -26.69 0.40
C ILE A 117 51.43 -26.19 1.22
N THR A 118 52.34 -25.46 0.60
CA THR A 118 53.39 -24.73 1.32
C THR A 118 52.75 -23.63 2.16
N ASP A 119 53.13 -23.54 3.45
CA ASP A 119 52.58 -22.64 4.49
C ASP A 119 52.70 -21.11 4.22
N ASN A 120 53.03 -20.69 2.99
CA ASN A 120 53.33 -19.29 2.66
C ASN A 120 52.24 -18.54 1.86
N ASP A 121 51.10 -19.16 1.52
CA ASP A 121 50.03 -18.49 0.75
C ASP A 121 48.64 -18.54 1.42
N ARG A 122 48.59 -18.41 2.76
CA ARG A 122 47.34 -17.96 3.42
C ARG A 122 47.14 -16.48 3.17
N SER A 123 46.69 -16.13 1.96
CA SER A 123 46.02 -14.84 1.76
C SER A 123 44.79 -14.80 2.66
N SER A 124 44.80 -13.85 3.57
CA SER A 124 43.85 -13.65 4.66
C SER A 124 42.48 -13.23 4.13
N ASN A 125 41.66 -14.20 3.72
CA ASN A 125 40.21 -13.99 3.68
C ASN A 125 39.70 -14.06 5.13
N SER A 126 39.39 -12.89 5.69
CA SER A 126 38.85 -12.71 7.03
C SER A 126 37.47 -13.36 7.15
N LEU A 127 37.41 -14.63 7.55
CA LEU A 127 36.18 -15.22 8.09
C LEU A 127 35.75 -14.36 9.30
N ILE A 128 34.52 -13.87 9.29
CA ILE A 128 33.98 -13.06 10.38
C ILE A 128 33.85 -13.97 11.62
N LEU A 129 34.59 -13.69 12.70
CA LEU A 129 34.43 -14.40 13.97
C LEU A 129 33.06 -14.03 14.57
N PHE A 130 32.15 -15.00 14.65
CA PHE A 130 30.82 -14.87 15.25
C PHE A 130 30.78 -15.28 16.73
N ASP A 131 31.95 -15.43 17.37
CA ASP A 131 32.04 -16.16 18.65
C ASP A 131 31.35 -15.44 19.82
N ASN A 132 30.97 -14.15 19.68
CA ASN A 132 30.22 -13.36 20.66
C ASN A 132 28.87 -12.83 20.14
N PHE A 133 28.22 -13.52 19.19
CA PHE A 133 26.95 -13.05 18.59
C PHE A 133 25.71 -13.40 19.45
N HIS A 134 25.23 -12.45 20.25
CA HIS A 134 23.95 -12.58 20.98
C HIS A 134 22.74 -12.34 20.07
N VAL A 135 21.99 -13.40 19.78
CA VAL A 135 20.60 -13.35 19.30
C VAL A 135 19.71 -13.67 20.49
N SER A 136 18.55 -13.00 20.61
CA SER A 136 17.55 -13.31 21.62
C SER A 136 17.34 -14.83 21.73
N SER A 137 17.37 -15.33 22.97
CA SER A 137 17.24 -16.76 23.27
C SER A 137 15.96 -17.37 22.69
N HIS A 138 14.92 -16.55 22.46
CA HIS A 138 13.68 -16.94 21.81
C HIS A 138 13.87 -17.30 20.33
N PHE A 139 14.53 -16.44 19.53
CA PHE A 139 14.71 -16.69 18.09
C PHE A 139 15.80 -17.72 17.80
N ASN A 140 16.85 -17.80 18.63
CA ASN A 140 17.91 -18.80 18.50
C ASN A 140 17.40 -20.24 18.72
N LYS A 141 16.31 -20.43 19.48
CA LYS A 141 15.67 -21.74 19.64
C LYS A 141 14.90 -22.18 18.38
N LEU A 142 14.44 -21.25 17.56
CA LEU A 142 13.63 -21.52 16.38
C LEU A 142 14.49 -21.69 15.12
N ILE A 143 15.52 -20.87 14.95
CA ILE A 143 16.38 -20.86 13.77
C ILE A 143 17.85 -20.84 14.23
N PRO A 144 18.68 -21.82 13.83
CA PRO A 144 20.08 -21.88 14.23
C PRO A 144 20.94 -20.97 13.35
N PHE A 145 20.74 -19.65 13.44
CA PHE A 145 21.31 -18.65 12.55
C PHE A 145 22.83 -18.79 12.39
N VAL A 146 23.56 -18.83 13.51
CA VAL A 146 25.02 -18.79 13.52
C VAL A 146 25.63 -20.04 12.89
N SER A 147 25.13 -21.23 13.20
CA SER A 147 25.69 -22.48 12.67
C SER A 147 25.46 -22.63 11.18
N ILE A 148 24.29 -22.23 10.67
CA ILE A 148 24.01 -22.22 9.23
C ILE A 148 24.87 -21.17 8.53
N LEU A 149 25.04 -19.98 9.11
CA LEU A 149 25.88 -18.94 8.53
C LEU A 149 27.34 -19.37 8.39
N LYS A 150 27.94 -19.91 9.47
CA LYS A 150 29.32 -20.44 9.45
C LYS A 150 29.48 -21.49 8.35
N ARG A 151 28.48 -22.37 8.18
CA ARG A 151 28.46 -23.37 7.11
C ARG A 151 28.41 -22.75 5.72
N VAL A 152 27.50 -21.80 5.47
CA VAL A 152 27.38 -21.14 4.15
C VAL A 152 28.65 -20.36 3.79
N GLN A 153 29.28 -19.72 4.76
CA GLN A 153 30.55 -19.02 4.54
C GLN A 153 31.71 -19.97 4.24
N SER A 154 31.69 -21.20 4.77
CA SER A 154 32.71 -22.22 4.44
C SER A 154 32.72 -22.58 2.95
N TYR A 155 31.62 -22.35 2.22
CA TYR A 155 31.56 -22.58 0.77
C TYR A 155 32.48 -21.63 -0.02
N GLU A 156 32.90 -20.51 0.57
CA GLU A 156 33.78 -19.53 -0.07
C GLU A 156 35.28 -19.90 0.01
N ASP A 157 35.62 -21.07 0.55
CA ASP A 157 36.98 -21.60 0.49
C ASP A 157 37.41 -21.83 -0.97
N ILE A 158 38.40 -21.05 -1.41
CA ILE A 158 38.88 -21.01 -2.79
C ILE A 158 39.51 -22.35 -3.20
N ASN A 159 40.22 -23.02 -2.29
CA ASN A 159 40.87 -24.30 -2.56
C ASN A 159 39.83 -25.40 -2.73
N LEU A 160 38.82 -25.42 -1.85
CA LEU A 160 37.69 -26.34 -1.97
C LEU A 160 36.93 -26.13 -3.28
N GLN A 161 36.61 -24.88 -3.64
CA GLN A 161 35.93 -24.57 -4.90
C GLN A 161 36.75 -24.96 -6.13
N HIS A 162 38.07 -24.75 -6.09
CA HIS A 162 38.96 -25.16 -7.17
C HIS A 162 39.01 -26.69 -7.30
N TYR A 163 39.13 -27.41 -6.18
CA TYR A 163 39.10 -28.87 -6.15
C TYR A 163 37.80 -29.42 -6.73
N ILE A 164 36.65 -28.89 -6.30
CA ILE A 164 35.34 -29.29 -6.81
C ILE A 164 35.24 -29.09 -8.33
N ARG A 165 35.62 -27.91 -8.83
CA ARG A 165 35.57 -27.60 -10.27
C ARG A 165 36.47 -28.47 -11.12
N SER A 166 37.66 -28.81 -10.61
CA SER A 166 38.69 -29.49 -11.39
C SER A 166 38.64 -31.02 -11.29
N LYS A 167 38.10 -31.57 -10.18
CA LYS A 167 38.16 -33.01 -9.89
C LYS A 167 36.80 -33.67 -9.66
N ILE A 168 35.77 -32.91 -9.30
CA ILE A 168 34.47 -33.49 -8.90
C ILE A 168 33.41 -33.32 -9.99
N ILE A 169 33.22 -32.10 -10.51
CA ILE A 169 32.15 -31.82 -11.47
C ILE A 169 32.64 -32.14 -12.91
N PRO A 170 31.95 -33.04 -13.66
CA PRO A 170 32.36 -33.41 -15.00
C PRO A 170 31.91 -32.36 -16.04
N LEU A 171 32.56 -31.19 -16.01
CA LEU A 171 32.17 -30.02 -16.81
C LEU A 171 32.18 -30.25 -18.33
N GLU A 172 33.10 -31.06 -18.85
CA GLU A 172 33.15 -31.39 -20.28
C GLU A 172 31.91 -32.17 -20.73
N ASP A 173 31.50 -33.17 -19.94
CA ASP A 173 30.31 -33.95 -20.19
C ASP A 173 29.03 -33.12 -20.07
N PHE A 174 28.97 -32.23 -19.07
CA PHE A 174 27.85 -31.28 -18.93
C PHE A 174 27.73 -30.41 -20.17
N ASN A 175 28.83 -29.78 -20.60
CA ASN A 175 28.84 -28.96 -21.81
C ASN A 175 28.41 -29.74 -23.06
N ARG A 176 28.83 -31.00 -23.20
CA ARG A 176 28.40 -31.87 -24.31
C ARG A 176 26.90 -32.15 -24.29
N ARG A 177 26.30 -32.41 -23.12
CA ARG A 177 24.85 -32.63 -22.97
C ARG A 177 24.05 -31.34 -23.20
N ILE A 178 24.52 -30.21 -22.66
CA ILE A 178 23.92 -28.88 -22.83
C ILE A 178 23.90 -28.47 -24.29
N SER A 179 25.02 -28.64 -25.02
CA SER A 179 25.09 -28.31 -26.45
C SER A 179 24.07 -29.08 -27.29
N LYS A 180 23.72 -30.31 -26.91
CA LYS A 180 22.63 -31.07 -27.56
C LYS A 180 21.25 -30.50 -27.24
N LYS A 181 21.01 -30.07 -26.00
CA LYS A 181 19.74 -29.47 -25.55
C LYS A 181 19.51 -28.05 -26.09
N MET A 182 20.57 -27.26 -26.27
CA MET A 182 20.48 -25.90 -26.84
C MET A 182 19.93 -25.89 -28.27
N ILE A 183 20.00 -27.01 -29.01
CA ILE A 183 19.39 -27.14 -30.34
C ILE A 183 17.85 -27.20 -30.25
N SER A 184 17.30 -27.55 -29.08
CA SER A 184 15.87 -27.81 -28.87
C SER A 184 15.15 -26.82 -27.95
N THR A 185 15.85 -25.90 -27.26
CA THR A 185 15.24 -25.01 -26.24
C THR A 185 15.90 -23.63 -26.19
N ASP A 186 15.11 -22.57 -26.02
CA ASP A 186 15.57 -21.16 -25.88
C ASP A 186 16.12 -20.80 -24.47
N ILE A 187 16.52 -21.78 -23.67
CA ILE A 187 17.00 -21.57 -22.29
C ILE A 187 18.48 -21.14 -22.29
N ASN A 188 18.83 -20.18 -21.43
CA ASN A 188 20.21 -19.71 -21.29
C ASN A 188 21.17 -20.84 -20.87
N LYS A 189 22.37 -20.88 -21.48
CA LYS A 189 23.41 -21.89 -21.20
C LYS A 189 23.76 -22.03 -19.70
N ARG A 190 23.77 -20.92 -18.95
CA ARG A 190 24.07 -20.91 -17.51
C ARG A 190 22.96 -21.56 -16.69
N ASP A 191 21.70 -21.39 -17.08
CA ASP A 191 20.57 -22.04 -16.41
C ASP A 191 20.48 -23.54 -16.80
N LEU A 192 20.81 -23.89 -18.05
CA LEU A 192 20.96 -25.30 -18.46
C LEU A 192 22.06 -26.01 -17.67
N LEU A 193 23.15 -25.31 -17.32
CA LEU A 193 24.21 -25.85 -16.47
C LEU A 193 23.70 -26.16 -15.06
N LEU A 194 22.84 -25.30 -14.50
CA LEU A 194 22.19 -25.55 -13.21
C LEU A 194 21.28 -26.78 -13.25
N LEU A 195 20.47 -26.92 -14.29
CA LEU A 195 19.59 -28.09 -14.47
C LEU A 195 20.38 -29.40 -14.64
N GLU A 196 21.48 -29.38 -15.40
CA GLU A 196 22.36 -30.56 -15.51
C GLU A 196 23.05 -30.89 -14.19
N LEU A 197 23.46 -29.88 -13.41
CA LEU A 197 24.05 -30.09 -12.09
C LEU A 197 23.04 -30.74 -11.13
N LEU A 198 21.79 -30.26 -11.10
CA LEU A 198 20.69 -30.84 -10.32
C LEU A 198 20.46 -32.31 -10.67
N ARG A 199 20.31 -32.59 -11.98
CA ARG A 199 20.10 -33.95 -12.49
C ARG A 199 21.26 -34.87 -12.12
N TRP A 200 22.50 -34.48 -12.44
CA TRP A 200 23.69 -35.26 -12.12
C TRP A 200 23.84 -35.49 -10.62
N PHE A 201 23.55 -34.47 -9.80
CA PHE A 201 23.62 -34.59 -8.35
C PHE A 201 22.70 -35.69 -7.84
N LYS A 202 21.45 -35.71 -8.29
CA LYS A 202 20.43 -36.66 -7.83
C LYS A 202 20.60 -38.07 -8.43
N GLU A 203 20.91 -38.16 -9.72
CA GLU A 203 20.90 -39.42 -10.47
C GLU A 203 22.24 -40.16 -10.44
N GLU A 204 23.36 -39.43 -10.33
CA GLU A 204 24.69 -39.99 -10.55
C GLU A 204 25.65 -39.78 -9.36
N PHE A 205 25.51 -38.70 -8.58
CA PHE A 205 26.51 -38.31 -7.59
C PHE A 205 26.14 -38.64 -6.13
N PHE A 206 24.92 -38.30 -5.69
CA PHE A 206 24.52 -38.33 -4.29
C PHE A 206 23.51 -39.46 -4.00
N THR A 207 23.78 -40.25 -2.96
CA THR A 207 22.94 -41.40 -2.58
C THR A 207 22.09 -41.08 -1.35
N TRP A 208 20.77 -41.27 -1.45
CA TRP A 208 19.87 -41.10 -0.31
C TRP A 208 20.08 -42.20 0.74
N PHE A 209 20.31 -41.79 1.99
CA PHE A 209 20.42 -42.69 3.13
C PHE A 209 19.08 -42.82 3.86
N ASP A 210 18.38 -43.94 3.65
CA ASP A 210 17.16 -44.27 4.39
C ASP A 210 17.51 -45.04 5.68
N ARG A 211 18.15 -46.20 5.52
CA ARG A 211 18.55 -47.11 6.60
C ARG A 211 19.87 -47.82 6.28
N ALA A 212 20.63 -48.19 7.32
CA ALA A 212 21.85 -48.98 7.17
C ALA A 212 21.55 -50.45 6.84
N ASN A 213 22.48 -51.14 6.16
CA ASN A 213 22.47 -52.59 5.96
C ASN A 213 23.67 -53.21 6.72
N CYS A 214 23.49 -54.34 7.44
CA CYS A 214 24.58 -55.00 8.19
C CYS A 214 25.67 -55.44 7.20
N ASP A 215 26.91 -55.02 7.45
CA ASP A 215 28.04 -55.37 6.57
C ASP A 215 28.24 -56.88 6.44
N TYR A 216 27.88 -57.63 7.48
CA TYR A 216 28.03 -59.08 7.55
C TYR A 216 26.87 -59.83 6.90
N CYS A 217 25.62 -59.56 7.30
CA CYS A 217 24.46 -60.33 6.85
C CYS A 217 23.63 -59.65 5.75
N LYS A 218 24.02 -58.44 5.33
CA LYS A 218 23.36 -57.61 4.30
C LYS A 218 21.88 -57.29 4.55
N LYS A 219 21.36 -57.64 5.73
CA LYS A 219 19.99 -57.32 6.13
C LYS A 219 19.89 -55.87 6.59
N PRO A 220 18.74 -55.24 6.37
CA PRO A 220 18.50 -53.89 6.86
C PRO A 220 18.56 -53.82 8.40
N MET A 221 19.23 -52.80 8.92
CA MET A 221 19.42 -52.56 10.34
C MET A 221 18.34 -51.64 10.88
N ASP A 222 18.15 -51.68 12.20
CA ASP A 222 17.18 -50.86 12.91
C ASP A 222 17.89 -49.73 13.66
N PHE A 223 17.25 -48.57 13.72
CA PHE A 223 17.76 -47.46 14.53
C PHE A 223 17.75 -47.86 16.00
N ALA A 224 18.90 -47.75 16.66
CA ALA A 224 19.05 -48.06 18.08
C ALA A 224 18.91 -46.79 18.92
N GLU A 225 19.83 -45.84 18.75
CA GLU A 225 19.88 -44.62 19.56
C GLU A 225 20.75 -43.53 18.91
N TYR A 226 20.70 -42.32 19.48
CA TYR A 226 21.64 -41.25 19.17
C TYR A 226 22.87 -41.34 20.09
N ILE A 227 24.06 -41.32 19.50
CA ILE A 227 25.32 -41.34 20.24
C ILE A 227 26.19 -40.12 19.94
N GLN A 228 27.19 -39.89 20.80
CA GLN A 228 28.13 -38.79 20.62
C GLN A 228 29.07 -39.05 19.42
N PRO A 229 29.37 -38.01 18.62
CA PRO A 229 30.41 -38.07 17.60
C PRO A 229 31.77 -38.39 18.22
N THR A 230 32.56 -39.22 17.53
CA THR A 230 33.98 -39.38 17.84
C THR A 230 34.73 -38.07 17.63
N ARG A 231 35.96 -38.00 18.13
CA ARG A 231 36.83 -36.84 17.92
C ARG A 231 37.00 -36.52 16.43
N GLU A 232 37.29 -37.54 15.62
CA GLU A 232 37.48 -37.39 14.17
C GLU A 232 36.18 -36.97 13.47
N GLU A 233 35.04 -37.57 13.81
CA GLU A 233 33.74 -37.20 13.23
C GLU A 233 33.37 -35.74 13.51
N ARG A 234 33.76 -35.23 14.69
CA ARG A 234 33.54 -33.84 15.10
C ARG A 234 34.51 -32.88 14.42
N GLU A 235 35.81 -33.18 14.45
CA GLU A 235 36.87 -32.28 13.97
C GLU A 235 36.88 -32.18 12.44
N TYR A 236 36.75 -33.29 11.72
CA TYR A 236 36.85 -33.32 10.25
C TYR A 236 35.49 -33.30 9.55
N GLY A 237 34.46 -33.80 10.23
CA GLY A 237 33.13 -33.95 9.65
C GLY A 237 32.13 -32.88 10.07
N ASP A 238 32.46 -32.07 11.07
CA ASP A 238 31.53 -31.16 11.76
C ASP A 238 30.22 -31.89 12.15
N ALA A 239 30.35 -33.13 12.62
CA ALA A 239 29.21 -33.92 13.08
C ALA A 239 28.86 -33.52 14.51
N HIS A 240 27.59 -33.17 14.75
CA HIS A 240 27.06 -32.89 16.09
C HIS A 240 26.23 -34.05 16.67
N ARG A 241 25.79 -34.99 15.81
CA ARG A 241 25.02 -36.17 16.21
C ARG A 241 25.36 -37.36 15.33
N VAL A 242 25.27 -38.56 15.89
CA VAL A 242 25.46 -39.83 15.18
C VAL A 242 24.25 -40.72 15.45
N GLU A 243 23.69 -41.28 14.39
CA GLU A 243 22.65 -42.29 14.49
C GLU A 243 23.31 -43.68 14.55
N LEU A 244 23.08 -44.42 15.63
CA LEU A 244 23.56 -45.80 15.76
C LEU A 244 22.49 -46.74 15.25
N TYR A 245 22.85 -47.57 14.28
CA TYR A 245 22.01 -48.66 13.79
C TYR A 245 22.55 -49.97 14.33
N ARG A 246 21.66 -50.86 14.78
CA ARG A 246 22.01 -52.20 15.27
C ARG A 246 21.29 -53.24 14.45
N CYS A 247 22.00 -54.29 14.04
CA CYS A 247 21.37 -55.38 13.30
C CYS A 247 20.69 -56.37 14.25
N SER A 248 19.42 -56.65 14.01
CA SER A 248 18.63 -57.62 14.77
C SER A 248 19.10 -59.07 14.62
N THR A 249 19.86 -59.39 13.57
CA THR A 249 20.38 -60.76 13.34
C THR A 249 21.82 -60.94 13.81
N CYS A 250 22.70 -60.00 13.47
CA CYS A 250 24.16 -60.13 13.62
C CYS A 250 24.69 -59.33 14.85
N SER A 251 23.84 -58.52 15.50
CA SER A 251 24.20 -57.54 16.55
C SER A 251 25.29 -56.55 16.18
N SER A 252 25.75 -56.52 14.92
CA SER A 252 26.72 -55.54 14.46
C SER A 252 26.12 -54.14 14.54
N GLU A 253 26.99 -53.17 14.74
CA GLU A 253 26.62 -51.78 14.83
C GLU A 253 27.13 -51.01 13.61
N TYR A 254 26.36 -50.04 13.17
CA TYR A 254 26.72 -49.12 12.10
C TYR A 254 26.50 -47.70 12.58
N ARG A 255 27.54 -46.88 12.48
CA ARG A 255 27.50 -45.46 12.85
C ARG A 255 27.17 -44.65 11.60
N PHE A 256 26.14 -43.81 11.69
CA PHE A 256 25.81 -42.84 10.66
C PHE A 256 25.96 -41.41 11.20
N PRO A 257 27.16 -40.80 11.10
CA PRO A 257 27.39 -39.43 11.52
C PRO A 257 26.70 -38.44 10.60
N ARG A 258 26.01 -37.46 11.17
CA ARG A 258 25.35 -36.37 10.42
C ARG A 258 26.37 -35.27 10.15
N PHE A 259 27.13 -35.43 9.08
CA PHE A 259 28.23 -34.53 8.70
C PHE A 259 27.71 -33.18 8.15
N ASN A 260 28.35 -32.09 8.56
CA ASN A 260 28.08 -30.74 8.04
C ASN A 260 29.26 -30.17 7.23
N ALA A 261 30.46 -30.72 7.35
CA ALA A 261 31.62 -30.27 6.59
C ALA A 261 31.50 -30.69 5.11
N PRO A 262 31.47 -29.75 4.14
CA PRO A 262 31.30 -30.07 2.72
C PRO A 262 32.36 -31.02 2.18
N ILE A 263 33.61 -30.91 2.65
CA ILE A 263 34.69 -31.81 2.26
C ILE A 263 34.39 -33.27 2.61
N LYS A 264 33.81 -33.52 3.79
CA LYS A 264 33.41 -34.87 4.22
C LYS A 264 32.20 -35.38 3.46
N LEU A 265 31.31 -34.47 3.05
CA LEU A 265 30.16 -34.80 2.20
C LEU A 265 30.58 -35.17 0.76
N LEU A 266 31.66 -34.58 0.23
CA LEU A 266 32.25 -34.98 -1.05
C LEU A 266 32.82 -36.41 -1.03
N GLU A 267 33.31 -36.86 0.13
CA GLU A 267 33.80 -38.23 0.34
C GLU A 267 32.64 -39.22 0.49
N THR A 268 31.71 -38.92 1.39
CA THR A 268 30.61 -39.85 1.74
C THR A 268 29.55 -39.94 0.66
N ARG A 269 29.31 -38.85 -0.09
CA ARG A 269 28.34 -38.73 -1.18
C ARG A 269 26.97 -39.30 -0.85
N SER A 270 26.59 -39.27 0.42
CA SER A 270 25.37 -39.87 0.91
C SER A 270 24.84 -39.14 2.13
N GLY A 271 23.53 -39.22 2.32
CA GLY A 271 22.86 -38.60 3.45
C GLY A 271 21.39 -38.34 3.19
N ARG A 272 20.80 -37.42 3.94
CA ARG A 272 19.41 -36.98 3.79
C ARG A 272 19.38 -35.55 3.25
N CYS A 273 18.22 -34.88 3.36
CA CYS A 273 18.06 -33.53 2.81
C CYS A 273 19.06 -32.52 3.37
N GLY A 274 19.41 -32.61 4.67
CA GLY A 274 20.48 -31.83 5.30
C GLY A 274 21.80 -31.88 4.55
N GLU A 275 22.34 -33.08 4.39
CA GLU A 275 23.61 -33.35 3.71
C GLU A 275 23.54 -33.01 2.22
N ALA A 276 22.43 -33.36 1.56
CA ALA A 276 22.23 -33.14 0.14
C ALA A 276 22.18 -31.65 -0.24
N ALA A 277 21.36 -30.86 0.47
CA ALA A 277 21.24 -29.42 0.22
C ALA A 277 22.54 -28.69 0.56
N ASN A 278 23.21 -29.08 1.63
CA ASN A 278 24.50 -28.52 2.04
C ASN A 278 25.59 -28.74 0.97
N LEU A 279 25.74 -29.98 0.52
CA LEU A 279 26.73 -30.31 -0.51
C LEU A 279 26.37 -29.66 -1.84
N PHE A 280 25.10 -29.70 -2.25
CA PHE A 280 24.65 -29.10 -3.50
C PHE A 280 24.88 -27.58 -3.53
N ALA A 281 24.63 -26.88 -2.44
CA ALA A 281 24.92 -25.45 -2.33
C ALA A 281 26.42 -25.16 -2.50
N CYS A 282 27.30 -25.98 -1.92
CA CYS A 282 28.75 -25.86 -2.09
C CYS A 282 29.18 -26.10 -3.55
N LEU A 283 28.59 -27.08 -4.24
CA LEU A 283 28.83 -27.33 -5.66
C LEU A 283 28.38 -26.15 -6.54
N CYS A 284 27.21 -25.57 -6.27
CA CYS A 284 26.72 -24.37 -6.97
C CYS A 284 27.66 -23.17 -6.77
N ARG A 285 28.10 -22.92 -5.54
CA ARG A 285 29.09 -21.87 -5.23
C ARG A 285 30.41 -22.09 -5.96
N SER A 286 30.85 -23.35 -6.06
CA SER A 286 32.08 -23.71 -6.79
C SER A 286 31.98 -23.41 -8.29
N LEU A 287 30.80 -23.47 -8.89
CA LEU A 287 30.55 -23.03 -10.27
C LEU A 287 30.23 -21.53 -10.40
N SER A 288 30.47 -20.76 -9.35
CA SER A 288 30.22 -19.31 -9.27
C SER A 288 28.75 -18.91 -9.39
N PHE A 289 27.80 -19.80 -9.10
CA PHE A 289 26.39 -19.41 -8.97
C PHE A 289 26.16 -18.67 -7.66
N LEU A 290 25.45 -17.53 -7.68
CA LEU A 290 24.96 -16.95 -6.42
C LEU A 290 23.98 -17.94 -5.81
N THR A 291 24.25 -18.36 -4.57
CA THR A 291 23.56 -19.49 -3.95
C THR A 291 23.15 -19.13 -2.54
N ARG A 292 21.94 -19.55 -2.14
CA ARG A 292 21.45 -19.49 -0.77
C ARG A 292 21.10 -20.88 -0.28
N TYR A 293 21.43 -21.16 0.97
CA TYR A 293 20.93 -22.32 1.69
C TYR A 293 19.61 -21.95 2.37
N ILE A 294 18.54 -22.71 2.13
CA ILE A 294 17.21 -22.43 2.68
C ILE A 294 16.93 -23.37 3.84
N TYR A 295 16.54 -22.80 4.97
CA TYR A 295 16.18 -23.53 6.17
C TYR A 295 14.69 -23.38 6.48
N ASP A 296 14.00 -24.52 6.55
CA ASP A 296 12.62 -24.64 7.01
C ASP A 296 12.61 -25.41 8.36
N PRO A 297 12.15 -24.78 9.46
CA PRO A 297 12.08 -25.41 10.78
C PRO A 297 11.21 -26.68 10.82
N SER A 298 10.33 -26.90 9.85
CA SER A 298 9.52 -28.11 9.74
C SER A 298 10.28 -29.30 9.12
N ASP A 299 11.57 -29.41 9.44
CA ASP A 299 12.49 -30.49 9.09
C ASP A 299 12.71 -30.67 7.58
N HIS A 300 12.92 -29.56 6.85
CA HIS A 300 13.39 -29.62 5.47
C HIS A 300 14.36 -28.48 5.13
N VAL A 301 15.22 -28.71 4.15
CA VAL A 301 16.21 -27.74 3.68
C VAL A 301 16.44 -27.92 2.20
N TRP A 302 16.75 -26.84 1.48
CA TRP A 302 17.01 -26.85 0.05
C TRP A 302 17.89 -25.67 -0.34
N THR A 303 18.02 -25.37 -1.64
CA THR A 303 18.90 -24.30 -2.15
C THR A 303 18.12 -23.32 -3.03
N GLU A 304 18.56 -22.07 -3.10
CA GLU A 304 18.16 -21.15 -4.17
C GLU A 304 19.38 -20.72 -4.97
N VAL A 305 19.21 -20.58 -6.28
CA VAL A 305 20.27 -20.13 -7.19
C VAL A 305 19.77 -18.93 -8.00
N TYR A 306 20.54 -17.84 -8.04
CA TYR A 306 20.17 -16.66 -8.82
C TYR A 306 20.40 -16.91 -10.31
N SER A 307 19.34 -16.79 -11.11
CA SER A 307 19.46 -16.75 -12.57
C SER A 307 19.73 -15.32 -13.03
N GLU A 308 20.87 -15.13 -13.69
CA GLU A 308 21.22 -13.86 -14.33
C GLU A 308 20.36 -13.59 -15.57
N SER A 309 19.85 -14.64 -16.23
CA SER A 309 19.02 -14.48 -17.43
C SER A 309 17.60 -14.02 -17.05
N GLU A 310 17.04 -14.62 -15.98
CA GLU A 310 15.70 -14.30 -15.49
C GLU A 310 15.67 -13.17 -14.46
N GLN A 311 16.85 -12.77 -13.95
CA GLN A 311 17.01 -11.72 -12.94
C GLN A 311 16.23 -12.00 -11.64
N ARG A 312 16.15 -13.27 -11.22
CA ARG A 312 15.47 -13.71 -10.00
C ARG A 312 16.12 -14.96 -9.38
N TRP A 313 15.77 -15.25 -8.14
CA TRP A 313 16.18 -16.48 -7.45
C TRP A 313 15.28 -17.64 -7.86
N LEU A 314 15.90 -18.73 -8.31
CA LEU A 314 15.24 -19.98 -8.64
C LEU A 314 15.30 -20.92 -7.45
N HIS A 315 14.17 -21.52 -7.10
CA HIS A 315 14.14 -22.62 -6.14
C HIS A 315 14.88 -23.84 -6.72
N CYS A 316 15.72 -24.52 -5.93
CA CYS A 316 16.37 -25.78 -6.29
C CYS A 316 16.29 -26.78 -5.12
N ASP A 317 15.56 -27.90 -5.29
CA ASP A 317 15.60 -29.04 -4.37
C ASP A 317 16.44 -30.16 -4.98
N SER A 318 17.67 -30.33 -4.48
CA SER A 318 18.61 -31.36 -4.95
C SER A 318 18.20 -32.77 -4.55
N CYS A 319 17.34 -32.93 -3.54
CA CYS A 319 16.81 -34.24 -3.14
C CYS A 319 15.72 -34.73 -4.08
N GLU A 320 15.01 -33.81 -4.72
CA GLU A 320 13.86 -34.11 -5.57
C GLU A 320 14.15 -33.85 -7.06
N ASN A 321 15.35 -33.32 -7.39
CA ASN A 321 15.70 -32.87 -8.74
C ASN A 321 14.69 -31.82 -9.28
N LEU A 322 14.24 -30.93 -8.40
CA LEU A 322 13.27 -29.89 -8.73
C LEU A 322 13.98 -28.55 -8.90
N CYS A 323 13.59 -27.82 -9.94
CA CYS A 323 13.99 -26.44 -10.17
C CYS A 323 12.74 -25.59 -10.39
N ASP A 324 12.74 -24.38 -9.83
CA ASP A 324 11.68 -23.39 -9.98
C ASP A 324 10.26 -23.92 -9.71
N SER A 325 10.16 -24.76 -8.67
CA SER A 325 8.93 -25.44 -8.23
C SER A 325 8.61 -25.16 -6.75
N PRO A 326 8.54 -23.88 -6.32
CA PRO A 326 8.50 -23.51 -4.90
C PRO A 326 7.23 -23.96 -4.16
N LEU A 327 6.11 -24.24 -4.84
CA LEU A 327 4.88 -24.65 -4.17
C LEU A 327 4.79 -26.15 -3.88
N VAL A 328 5.80 -26.94 -4.26
CA VAL A 328 5.83 -28.39 -4.01
C VAL A 328 5.64 -28.73 -2.53
N TYR A 329 6.13 -27.88 -1.62
CA TYR A 329 6.04 -28.12 -0.18
C TYR A 329 4.64 -27.86 0.38
N GLU A 330 4.04 -26.71 0.07
CA GLU A 330 2.72 -26.33 0.58
C GLU A 330 1.60 -27.12 -0.12
N LYS A 331 1.69 -27.30 -1.45
CA LYS A 331 0.62 -27.90 -2.25
C LYS A 331 0.81 -29.38 -2.52
N GLY A 332 2.02 -29.81 -2.88
CA GLY A 332 2.35 -31.22 -3.07
C GLY A 332 2.40 -31.97 -1.75
N TRP A 333 3.33 -31.59 -0.87
CA TRP A 333 3.58 -32.28 0.40
C TRP A 333 2.62 -31.88 1.52
N LYS A 334 1.78 -30.86 1.29
CA LYS A 334 0.81 -30.34 2.26
C LYS A 334 1.46 -29.90 3.58
N LYS A 335 2.71 -29.42 3.52
CA LYS A 335 3.43 -28.94 4.70
C LYS A 335 2.80 -27.66 5.23
N GLU A 336 2.61 -27.61 6.54
CA GLU A 336 2.24 -26.39 7.25
C GLU A 336 3.49 -25.54 7.54
N LEU A 337 4.01 -24.90 6.49
CA LEU A 337 5.19 -24.05 6.61
C LEU A 337 4.98 -22.91 7.63
N THR A 338 6.06 -22.48 8.27
CA THR A 338 6.08 -21.31 9.17
C THR A 338 7.16 -20.34 8.73
N PHE A 339 8.42 -20.79 8.67
CA PHE A 339 9.55 -20.00 8.20
C PHE A 339 10.30 -20.74 7.10
N CYS A 340 10.75 -20.02 6.08
CA CYS A 340 11.78 -20.44 5.15
C CYS A 340 12.82 -19.33 5.12
N ILE A 341 13.96 -19.56 5.75
CA ILE A 341 15.01 -18.55 5.91
C ILE A 341 16.16 -18.86 4.97
N ALA A 342 16.46 -17.91 4.10
CA ALA A 342 17.58 -17.97 3.18
C ALA A 342 18.86 -17.48 3.85
N PHE A 343 19.94 -18.25 3.66
CA PHE A 343 21.29 -17.92 4.11
C PHE A 343 22.23 -17.84 2.91
N ALA A 344 22.75 -16.65 2.64
CA ALA A 344 23.83 -16.40 1.67
C ALA A 344 25.13 -16.06 2.42
N LYS A 345 26.22 -15.91 1.66
CA LYS A 345 27.53 -15.53 2.22
C LYS A 345 27.53 -14.13 2.86
N ASP A 346 26.67 -13.23 2.37
CA ASP A 346 26.69 -11.79 2.64
C ASP A 346 25.34 -11.27 3.19
N HIS A 347 24.32 -12.12 3.29
CA HIS A 347 23.04 -11.77 3.88
C HIS A 347 22.21 -13.00 4.28
N ILE A 348 21.22 -12.75 5.12
CA ILE A 348 20.08 -13.63 5.39
C ILE A 348 18.78 -12.93 5.01
N GLY A 349 17.75 -13.68 4.68
CA GLY A 349 16.43 -13.15 4.34
C GLY A 349 15.29 -14.11 4.64
N ASP A 350 14.13 -13.57 4.99
CA ASP A 350 12.89 -14.35 5.05
C ASP A 350 12.32 -14.50 3.64
N VAL A 351 12.39 -15.73 3.11
CA VAL A 351 11.90 -16.09 1.77
C VAL A 351 10.63 -16.94 1.84
N THR A 352 10.01 -17.05 3.02
CA THR A 352 8.80 -17.87 3.25
C THR A 352 7.73 -17.61 2.22
N TRP A 353 7.55 -16.34 1.87
CA TRP A 353 6.55 -15.85 0.92
C TRP A 353 6.66 -16.51 -0.45
N ARG A 354 7.83 -16.95 -0.88
CA ARG A 354 8.00 -17.68 -2.16
C ARG A 354 7.31 -19.04 -2.15
N TYR A 355 7.29 -19.71 -1.01
CA TYR A 355 6.91 -21.12 -0.86
C TYR A 355 5.46 -21.32 -0.37
N VAL A 356 4.70 -20.22 -0.22
CA VAL A 356 3.32 -20.24 0.31
C VAL A 356 2.38 -19.39 -0.54
N THR A 357 1.11 -19.77 -0.54
CA THR A 357 0.04 -19.03 -1.24
C THR A 357 -0.84 -18.21 -0.30
N ASN A 358 -0.96 -18.61 0.99
CA ASN A 358 -1.84 -17.94 1.96
C ASN A 358 -1.06 -17.26 3.10
N PHE A 359 -0.66 -16.01 2.87
CA PHE A 359 0.09 -15.18 3.82
C PHE A 359 -0.54 -15.08 5.22
N ARG A 360 -1.87 -14.88 5.29
CA ARG A 360 -2.59 -14.68 6.56
C ARG A 360 -2.47 -15.88 7.48
N GLN A 361 -2.64 -17.09 6.92
CA GLN A 361 -2.54 -18.32 7.69
C GLN A 361 -1.13 -18.52 8.26
N ILE A 362 -0.10 -18.15 7.51
CA ILE A 362 1.30 -18.26 7.96
C ILE A 362 1.59 -17.30 9.11
N ILE A 363 1.19 -16.03 9.01
CA ILE A 363 1.41 -15.03 10.07
C ILE A 363 0.75 -15.49 11.39
N GLN A 364 -0.45 -16.06 11.31
CA GLN A 364 -1.15 -16.63 12.47
C GLN A 364 -0.39 -17.83 13.07
N ARG A 365 0.15 -18.71 12.23
CA ARG A 365 0.93 -19.89 12.69
C ARG A 365 2.26 -19.53 13.34
N ARG A 366 2.90 -18.43 12.93
CA ARG A 366 4.23 -18.03 13.42
C ARG A 366 4.22 -17.59 14.89
N ASN A 367 3.13 -17.01 15.38
CA ASN A 367 2.95 -16.56 16.77
C ASN A 367 4.16 -15.80 17.38
N ILE A 368 4.80 -14.94 16.59
CA ILE A 368 5.93 -14.08 17.01
C ILE A 368 5.65 -12.62 16.68
N ASN A 369 6.43 -11.72 17.27
CA ASN A 369 6.44 -10.32 16.88
C ASN A 369 7.26 -10.14 15.59
N GLU A 370 6.59 -10.05 14.45
CA GLU A 370 7.20 -9.88 13.10
C GLU A 370 8.13 -8.66 13.02
N LYS A 371 7.81 -7.56 13.72
CA LYS A 371 8.66 -6.37 13.75
C LYS A 371 9.99 -6.64 14.45
N ASN A 372 9.97 -7.39 15.55
CA ASN A 372 11.20 -7.77 16.25
C ASN A 372 12.02 -8.77 15.44
N PHE A 373 11.36 -9.73 14.78
CA PHE A 373 12.03 -10.69 13.90
C PHE A 373 12.72 -10.02 12.71
N ALA A 374 12.05 -9.10 12.02
CA ALA A 374 12.63 -8.32 10.94
C ALA A 374 13.83 -7.48 11.41
N ARG A 375 13.75 -6.90 12.63
CA ARG A 375 14.88 -6.19 13.25
C ARG A 375 16.06 -7.12 13.52
N THR A 376 15.83 -8.34 14.02
CA THR A 376 16.87 -9.33 14.25
C THR A 376 17.57 -9.70 12.93
N ILE A 377 16.82 -9.98 11.85
CA ILE A 377 17.39 -10.22 10.51
C ILE A 377 18.24 -9.02 10.06
N HIS A 378 17.74 -7.80 10.24
CA HIS A 378 18.46 -6.59 9.87
C HIS A 378 19.76 -6.43 10.66
N GLN A 379 19.76 -6.70 11.97
CA GLN A 379 20.96 -6.65 12.82
C GLN A 379 22.01 -7.68 12.40
N ILE A 380 21.58 -8.90 12.10
CA ILE A 380 22.45 -9.96 11.57
C ILE A 380 23.09 -9.48 10.26
N ASN A 381 22.29 -8.98 9.32
CA ASN A 381 22.78 -8.47 8.04
C ASN A 381 23.75 -7.30 8.21
N ARG A 382 23.49 -6.36 9.12
CA ARG A 382 24.43 -5.26 9.40
C ARG A 382 25.80 -5.74 9.85
N LYS A 383 25.86 -6.81 10.67
CA LYS A 383 27.14 -7.38 11.12
C LYS A 383 27.84 -8.14 10.00
N ILE A 384 27.13 -8.99 9.26
CA ILE A 384 27.70 -9.73 8.10
C ILE A 384 28.29 -8.74 7.09
N GLN A 385 27.59 -7.64 6.85
CA GLN A 385 27.97 -6.65 5.86
C GLN A 385 28.92 -5.58 6.41
N SER A 386 29.31 -5.63 7.69
CA SER A 386 30.12 -4.57 8.32
C SER A 386 31.40 -4.26 7.56
N GLN A 387 32.08 -5.31 7.06
CA GLN A 387 33.35 -5.24 6.32
C GLN A 387 33.19 -4.96 4.82
N LEU A 388 31.96 -4.98 4.28
CA LEU A 388 31.71 -4.74 2.85
C LEU A 388 31.80 -3.25 2.52
N ASN A 389 32.25 -2.94 1.31
CA ASN A 389 32.25 -1.56 0.83
C ASN A 389 30.81 -1.08 0.53
N GLN A 390 30.64 0.23 0.32
CA GLN A 390 29.31 0.81 0.09
C GLN A 390 28.65 0.28 -1.18
N GLU A 391 29.40 0.08 -2.27
CA GLU A 391 28.87 -0.41 -3.55
C GLU A 391 28.31 -1.84 -3.44
N GLU A 392 29.02 -2.72 -2.73
CA GLU A 392 28.61 -4.09 -2.44
C GLU A 392 27.32 -4.12 -1.59
N LYS A 393 27.27 -3.30 -0.54
CA LYS A 393 26.07 -3.14 0.31
C LYS A 393 24.86 -2.71 -0.53
N ILE A 394 25.02 -1.73 -1.41
CA ILE A 394 23.96 -1.23 -2.29
C ILE A 394 23.49 -2.33 -3.26
N LYS A 395 24.42 -3.09 -3.84
CA LYS A 395 24.11 -4.19 -4.75
C LYS A 395 23.30 -5.29 -4.04
N ILE A 396 23.70 -5.65 -2.81
CA ILE A 396 22.99 -6.65 -2.00
C ILE A 396 21.58 -6.16 -1.69
N ILE A 397 21.44 -4.93 -1.18
CA ILE A 397 20.15 -4.33 -0.84
C ILE A 397 19.25 -4.28 -2.09
N SER A 398 19.77 -3.80 -3.22
CA SER A 398 19.04 -3.76 -4.50
C SER A 398 18.52 -5.12 -4.94
N ASN A 399 19.33 -6.17 -4.79
CA ASN A 399 18.92 -7.54 -5.11
C ASN A 399 17.88 -8.07 -4.12
N GLN A 400 18.01 -7.81 -2.82
CA GLN A 400 17.02 -8.19 -1.81
C GLN A 400 15.66 -7.53 -2.05
N ILE A 401 15.66 -6.28 -2.52
CA ILE A 401 14.45 -5.57 -2.88
C ILE A 401 13.75 -6.24 -4.07
N LYS A 402 14.49 -6.50 -5.15
CA LYS A 402 13.95 -7.20 -6.34
C LYS A 402 13.34 -8.54 -5.94
N ASP A 403 14.01 -9.23 -5.03
CA ASP A 403 13.59 -10.51 -4.47
C ASP A 403 12.27 -10.42 -3.70
N ILE A 404 12.13 -9.43 -2.81
CA ILE A 404 10.87 -9.15 -2.08
C ILE A 404 9.74 -8.82 -3.06
N VAL A 405 10.00 -7.95 -4.04
CA VAL A 405 9.00 -7.54 -5.04
C VAL A 405 8.55 -8.73 -5.88
N SER A 406 9.48 -9.61 -6.28
CA SER A 406 9.16 -10.86 -6.99
C SER A 406 8.25 -11.76 -6.15
N MET A 407 8.54 -11.93 -4.86
CA MET A 407 7.71 -12.76 -3.97
C MET A 407 6.30 -12.19 -3.72
N LEU A 408 6.10 -10.88 -3.81
CA LEU A 408 4.81 -10.22 -3.56
C LEU A 408 3.92 -10.07 -4.80
N ASN A 409 4.49 -10.10 -6.02
CA ASN A 409 3.77 -9.79 -7.27
C ASN A 409 3.32 -11.02 -8.08
N GLU A 410 3.77 -12.23 -7.75
CA GLU A 410 3.39 -13.44 -8.48
C GLU A 410 2.03 -13.97 -7.99
N GLU A 411 1.03 -14.06 -8.86
CA GLU A 411 -0.14 -14.92 -8.62
C GLU A 411 0.32 -16.37 -8.62
N LYS A 412 0.56 -16.89 -7.42
CA LYS A 412 1.09 -18.24 -7.23
C LYS A 412 -0.03 -19.26 -7.37
N SER A 413 -0.05 -19.94 -8.52
CA SER A 413 -0.78 -21.19 -8.71
C SER A 413 0.22 -22.33 -8.82
N ALA A 414 -0.11 -23.47 -8.23
CA ALA A 414 0.76 -24.64 -8.33
C ALA A 414 0.73 -25.17 -9.76
N LYS A 415 1.92 -25.38 -10.33
CA LYS A 415 2.12 -26.14 -11.55
C LYS A 415 1.71 -27.59 -11.28
N GLU A 416 1.26 -28.31 -12.31
CA GLU A 416 0.94 -29.73 -12.20
C GLU A 416 2.13 -30.54 -11.66
N SER A 417 3.35 -30.16 -12.05
CA SER A 417 4.60 -30.73 -11.55
C SER A 417 4.88 -30.45 -10.06
N GLU A 418 4.13 -29.59 -9.39
CA GLU A 418 4.27 -29.29 -7.95
C GLU A 418 3.24 -30.02 -7.09
N LEU A 419 2.25 -30.68 -7.71
CA LEU A 419 1.14 -31.33 -7.01
C LEU A 419 1.43 -32.78 -6.60
N HIS A 420 2.66 -33.25 -6.82
CA HIS A 420 3.07 -34.58 -6.41
C HIS A 420 3.57 -34.64 -4.95
N GLY A 421 3.37 -35.78 -4.31
CA GLY A 421 3.91 -36.11 -3.01
C GLY A 421 5.44 -36.24 -3.01
N ARG A 422 6.03 -36.39 -1.83
CA ARG A 422 7.48 -36.50 -1.67
C ARG A 422 8.03 -37.76 -2.35
N GLN A 423 9.12 -37.62 -3.10
CA GLN A 423 9.78 -38.76 -3.72
C GLN A 423 10.77 -39.41 -2.75
N SER A 424 11.58 -38.62 -2.04
CA SER A 424 12.58 -39.12 -1.08
C SER A 424 12.01 -39.62 0.26
N GLY A 425 12.74 -40.51 0.93
CA GLY A 425 12.35 -41.09 2.23
C GLY A 425 11.47 -42.36 2.13
N SER A 426 11.43 -43.13 3.22
CA SER A 426 10.66 -44.39 3.28
C SER A 426 9.15 -44.16 3.17
N LEU A 427 8.43 -45.15 2.61
CA LEU A 427 6.98 -45.07 2.41
C LEU A 427 6.20 -44.85 3.72
N GLY A 428 6.59 -45.56 4.79
CA GLY A 428 5.95 -45.40 6.11
C GLY A 428 6.15 -44.01 6.72
N TRP A 429 7.32 -43.39 6.50
CA TRP A 429 7.62 -42.03 6.95
C TRP A 429 6.84 -40.97 6.15
N LYS A 430 6.66 -41.18 4.84
CA LYS A 430 5.84 -40.30 4.00
C LYS A 430 4.35 -40.39 4.34
N LEU A 431 3.84 -41.62 4.55
CA LEU A 431 2.44 -41.86 4.92
C LEU A 431 2.09 -41.23 6.27
N SER A 432 2.95 -41.35 7.28
CA SER A 432 2.70 -40.78 8.62
C SER A 432 2.63 -39.25 8.62
N ARG A 433 3.19 -38.61 7.59
CA ARG A 433 3.22 -37.16 7.40
C ARG A 433 2.22 -36.66 6.36
N GLY A 434 1.49 -37.56 5.70
CA GLY A 434 0.54 -37.22 4.64
C GLY A 434 1.18 -36.72 3.35
N GLU A 435 2.47 -37.02 3.12
CA GLU A 435 3.29 -36.50 2.00
C GLU A 435 3.26 -37.46 0.78
N THR A 436 2.18 -38.23 0.56
CA THR A 436 2.02 -39.19 -0.55
C THR A 436 0.92 -38.76 -1.52
N ASP A 437 1.04 -39.14 -2.79
CA ASP A 437 -0.03 -39.00 -3.79
C ASP A 437 -1.27 -39.79 -3.36
N GLN A 438 -2.31 -39.11 -2.89
CA GLN A 438 -3.63 -39.71 -2.72
C GLN A 438 -4.39 -39.51 -4.03
N GLN A 439 -4.99 -40.58 -4.57
CA GLN A 439 -5.85 -40.54 -5.76
C GLN A 439 -6.86 -39.40 -5.64
N ILE A 440 -6.67 -38.36 -6.45
CA ILE A 440 -7.67 -37.33 -6.69
C ILE A 440 -8.69 -37.98 -7.61
N ASN A 441 -9.89 -38.24 -7.10
CA ASN A 441 -11.04 -38.47 -7.97
C ASN A 441 -11.31 -37.15 -8.71
N ASP A 442 -11.23 -37.25 -10.04
CA ASP A 442 -11.57 -36.21 -10.99
C ASP A 442 -12.97 -35.64 -10.74
N ASP A 443 -13.07 -34.31 -10.83
CA ASP A 443 -14.13 -33.64 -11.58
C ASP A 443 -13.81 -32.14 -11.65
N TYR A 444 -13.03 -31.74 -12.67
CA TYR A 444 -13.20 -30.44 -13.34
C TYR A 444 -12.52 -30.48 -14.71
N VAL A 445 -13.33 -30.61 -15.76
CA VAL A 445 -12.92 -30.62 -17.17
C VAL A 445 -12.44 -29.23 -17.58
N PHE A 446 -11.24 -29.14 -18.14
CA PHE A 446 -10.77 -27.97 -18.90
C PHE A 446 -10.74 -28.33 -20.40
N ASP A 447 -11.49 -27.57 -21.19
CA ASP A 447 -11.59 -27.68 -22.64
C ASP A 447 -10.34 -27.08 -23.31
N GLN A 448 -9.70 -27.85 -24.19
CA GLN A 448 -8.60 -27.41 -25.04
C GLN A 448 -9.16 -26.98 -26.40
N THR A 449 -8.70 -25.84 -26.94
CA THR A 449 -7.97 -25.76 -28.22
C THR A 449 -7.77 -24.31 -28.68
N ILE A 450 -6.50 -23.89 -28.78
CA ILE A 450 -6.06 -22.98 -29.86
C ILE A 450 -4.89 -23.68 -30.52
N SER A 451 -5.02 -23.95 -31.83
CA SER A 451 -4.13 -24.81 -32.60
C SER A 451 -2.76 -24.17 -32.89
N ASP A 452 -1.70 -24.97 -32.78
CA ASP A 452 -0.27 -24.68 -33.03
C ASP A 452 0.09 -23.97 -34.36
N LYS A 453 -0.86 -23.80 -35.28
CA LYS A 453 -0.62 -23.09 -36.55
C LYS A 453 -0.50 -21.57 -36.41
N GLN A 454 -1.12 -20.95 -35.40
CA GLN A 454 -1.02 -19.49 -35.20
C GLN A 454 0.29 -19.06 -34.52
N LEU A 455 0.91 -19.94 -33.73
CA LEU A 455 2.19 -19.67 -33.07
C LEU A 455 3.37 -19.65 -34.06
N GLN A 456 3.32 -20.46 -35.13
CA GLN A 456 4.40 -20.53 -36.13
C GLN A 456 4.46 -19.31 -37.06
N GLU A 457 3.34 -18.62 -37.31
CA GLU A 457 3.36 -17.37 -38.11
C GLU A 457 3.86 -16.16 -37.31
N ILE A 458 3.63 -16.13 -36.00
CA ILE A 458 4.09 -15.06 -35.11
C ILE A 458 5.60 -15.12 -34.89
N VAL A 459 6.17 -16.33 -34.74
CA VAL A 459 7.63 -16.51 -34.61
C VAL A 459 8.36 -16.07 -35.88
N LYS A 460 7.80 -16.38 -37.05
CA LYS A 460 8.41 -16.03 -38.35
C LYS A 460 8.40 -14.52 -38.66
N LEU A 461 7.50 -13.76 -38.03
CA LEU A 461 7.47 -12.30 -38.13
C LEU A 461 8.47 -11.62 -37.19
N LEU A 462 8.88 -12.29 -36.10
CA LEU A 462 9.81 -11.76 -35.10
C LEU A 462 11.29 -12.03 -35.44
N GLU A 463 11.58 -13.03 -36.29
CA GLU A 463 12.95 -13.39 -36.69
C GLU A 463 13.59 -12.45 -37.73
N ASN A 464 12.82 -11.58 -38.39
CA ASN A 464 13.33 -10.66 -39.42
C ASN A 464 13.80 -9.28 -38.89
N GLU A 465 13.70 -9.01 -37.58
CA GLU A 465 14.05 -7.72 -36.97
C GLU A 465 15.39 -7.72 -36.21
N LEU A 466 16.15 -8.82 -36.23
CA LEU A 466 17.39 -8.96 -35.46
C LEU A 466 18.53 -9.55 -36.30
N ASP A 467 19.04 -8.77 -37.26
CA ASP A 467 20.40 -8.98 -37.79
C ASP A 467 21.11 -7.63 -38.00
N PRO A 468 22.17 -7.30 -37.22
CA PRO A 468 22.93 -6.07 -37.39
C PRO A 468 24.09 -6.31 -38.36
N LYS A 469 24.04 -5.70 -39.56
CA LYS A 469 25.25 -5.55 -40.39
C LYS A 469 26.06 -4.31 -39.99
N PRO A 470 27.40 -4.39 -40.01
CA PRO A 470 28.27 -3.33 -39.52
C PRO A 470 28.41 -2.21 -40.56
N ILE A 471 28.39 -0.96 -40.11
CA ILE A 471 28.78 0.21 -40.90
C ILE A 471 30.04 0.80 -40.28
N ASP A 472 31.17 0.51 -40.91
CA ASP A 472 32.34 1.38 -40.93
C ASP A 472 32.14 2.43 -42.03
N LYS A 473 32.25 3.71 -41.67
CA LYS A 473 33.20 4.69 -42.23
C LYS A 473 32.79 6.13 -41.91
N CYS A 474 33.79 6.84 -41.39
CA CYS A 474 33.89 8.27 -41.25
C CYS A 474 34.04 8.95 -42.63
N GLU A 475 33.34 10.06 -42.87
CA GLU A 475 33.67 11.14 -43.82
C GLU A 475 32.83 12.39 -43.41
N GLN A 476 33.41 13.32 -42.66
CA GLN A 476 34.04 14.56 -43.11
C GLN A 476 33.09 15.73 -43.48
N VAL A 477 33.16 16.78 -42.62
CA VAL A 477 33.34 18.20 -42.97
C VAL A 477 32.07 19.04 -43.25
N LYS A 478 31.72 19.96 -42.33
CA LYS A 478 32.04 21.42 -42.38
C LYS A 478 31.42 22.19 -41.20
N CYS A 479 32.29 22.75 -40.36
CA CYS A 479 32.01 23.98 -39.61
C CYS A 479 31.98 25.17 -40.57
N ASN A 480 31.05 26.10 -40.38
CA ASN A 480 31.15 27.47 -40.87
C ASN A 480 30.87 28.47 -39.74
N SER A 481 31.92 29.26 -39.46
CA SER A 481 31.98 30.67 -39.06
C SER A 481 31.20 31.22 -37.85
N LEU A 482 32.02 31.60 -36.84
CA LEU A 482 31.94 32.72 -35.89
C LEU A 482 30.97 33.88 -36.22
N ASP A 483 30.29 34.41 -35.18
CA ASP A 483 30.64 35.74 -34.66
C ASP A 483 30.19 36.00 -33.21
N LEU A 484 30.94 36.86 -32.54
CA LEU A 484 30.97 37.17 -31.10
C LEU A 484 29.85 38.11 -30.63
N GLY A 485 29.37 37.91 -29.41
CA GLY A 485 28.52 38.88 -28.70
C GLY A 485 28.43 38.58 -27.20
N ILE A 486 29.41 39.06 -26.43
CA ILE A 486 29.34 39.15 -24.97
C ILE A 486 28.36 40.28 -24.64
N THR A 487 27.30 39.99 -23.87
CA THR A 487 26.76 40.95 -22.90
C THR A 487 26.35 40.20 -21.64
N ASP A 488 26.83 40.72 -20.52
CA ASP A 488 26.60 40.24 -19.16
C ASP A 488 25.12 40.25 -18.80
N ASN A 489 24.64 39.12 -18.29
CA ASN A 489 23.69 39.08 -17.17
C ASN A 489 23.69 37.67 -16.59
N ASP A 490 24.45 37.51 -15.50
CA ASP A 490 24.34 36.40 -14.57
C ASP A 490 22.88 36.20 -14.14
N ARG A 491 22.24 35.16 -14.67
CA ARG A 491 21.18 34.44 -13.99
C ARG A 491 21.70 33.04 -13.74
N SER A 492 21.84 32.70 -12.47
CA SER A 492 22.10 31.36 -11.97
C SER A 492 21.11 30.38 -12.61
N SER A 493 21.55 29.71 -13.66
CA SER A 493 20.78 28.74 -14.41
C SER A 493 20.79 27.43 -13.62
N ASN A 494 19.68 27.15 -12.92
CA ASN A 494 19.28 25.78 -12.71
C ASN A 494 19.09 25.18 -14.09
N SER A 495 19.99 24.29 -14.50
CA SER A 495 19.94 23.59 -15.77
C SER A 495 18.73 22.66 -15.81
N LEU A 496 17.57 23.19 -16.21
CA LEU A 496 16.44 22.39 -16.65
C LEU A 496 16.96 21.43 -17.74
N ILE A 497 16.77 20.12 -17.52
CA ILE A 497 17.16 19.08 -18.47
C ILE A 497 16.43 19.37 -19.80
N SER A 498 17.16 19.56 -20.91
CA SER A 498 16.55 19.67 -22.25
C SER A 498 15.90 18.32 -22.60
N PHE A 499 14.61 18.37 -22.95
CA PHE A 499 13.78 17.20 -23.27
C PHE A 499 13.62 16.97 -24.77
N ASP A 500 14.38 17.66 -25.61
CA ASP A 500 14.25 17.62 -27.09
C ASP A 500 14.53 16.23 -27.68
N ASN A 501 15.07 15.29 -26.88
CA ASN A 501 15.37 13.89 -27.25
C ASN A 501 14.58 12.84 -26.43
N PHE A 502 13.42 13.17 -25.87
CA PHE A 502 12.64 12.26 -25.02
C PHE A 502 11.79 11.27 -25.83
N HIS A 503 12.38 10.15 -26.27
CA HIS A 503 11.63 9.05 -26.88
C HIS A 503 10.95 8.16 -25.82
N VAL A 504 9.72 8.49 -25.45
CA VAL A 504 8.75 7.51 -24.93
C VAL A 504 7.98 6.97 -26.14
N SER A 505 7.63 5.68 -26.12
CA SER A 505 6.87 5.11 -27.23
C SER A 505 5.63 5.96 -27.51
N SER A 506 5.35 6.22 -28.78
CA SER A 506 4.21 7.05 -29.18
C SER A 506 2.88 6.51 -28.63
N HIS A 507 2.82 5.22 -28.32
CA HIS A 507 1.70 4.56 -27.66
C HIS A 507 1.50 5.04 -26.22
N PHE A 508 2.54 5.07 -25.37
CA PHE A 508 2.39 5.47 -23.96
C PHE A 508 2.18 6.98 -23.78
N ASN A 509 2.81 7.82 -24.62
CA ASN A 509 2.59 9.27 -24.58
C ASN A 509 1.17 9.69 -25.00
N LYS A 510 0.48 8.86 -25.82
CA LYS A 510 -0.94 9.07 -26.13
C LYS A 510 -1.86 8.74 -24.96
N LEU A 511 -1.44 7.83 -24.07
CA LEU A 511 -2.22 7.39 -22.91
C LEU A 511 -1.98 8.28 -21.69
N ILE A 512 -0.73 8.63 -21.41
CA ILE A 512 -0.33 9.44 -20.25
C ILE A 512 0.65 10.53 -20.75
N PRO A 513 0.37 11.83 -20.51
CA PRO A 513 1.20 12.93 -21.00
C PRO A 513 2.43 13.14 -20.11
N PHE A 514 3.32 12.14 -20.04
CA PHE A 514 4.45 12.07 -19.10
C PHE A 514 5.32 13.33 -19.10
N VAL A 515 5.71 13.80 -20.28
CA VAL A 515 6.65 14.93 -20.43
C VAL A 515 6.05 16.22 -19.90
N SER A 516 4.83 16.56 -20.34
CA SER A 516 4.16 17.81 -19.97
C SER A 516 3.92 17.90 -18.46
N ILE A 517 3.44 16.81 -17.85
CA ILE A 517 3.19 16.78 -16.40
C ILE A 517 4.50 16.86 -15.62
N LEU A 518 5.54 16.13 -16.05
CA LEU A 518 6.84 16.16 -15.37
C LEU A 518 7.48 17.55 -15.41
N GLN A 519 7.48 18.22 -16.57
CA GLN A 519 7.98 19.58 -16.71
C GLN A 519 7.24 20.55 -15.77
N ARG A 520 5.92 20.41 -15.68
CA ARG A 520 5.09 21.19 -14.75
C ARG A 520 5.50 20.94 -13.29
N VAL A 521 5.66 19.69 -12.88
CA VAL A 521 6.07 19.35 -11.50
C VAL A 521 7.47 19.87 -11.19
N GLN A 522 8.40 19.82 -12.15
CA GLN A 522 9.75 20.38 -11.99
C GLN A 522 9.73 21.91 -11.87
N SER A 523 8.78 22.60 -12.49
CA SER A 523 8.63 24.06 -12.35
C SER A 523 8.30 24.49 -10.90
N TYR A 524 7.72 23.61 -10.08
CA TYR A 524 7.43 23.90 -8.68
C TYR A 524 8.71 24.08 -7.84
N GLU A 525 9.86 23.63 -8.33
CA GLU A 525 11.16 23.75 -7.65
C GLU A 525 11.81 25.14 -7.82
N ASP A 526 11.14 26.09 -8.49
CA ASP A 526 11.59 27.48 -8.54
C ASP A 526 11.59 28.10 -7.12
N ILE A 527 12.79 28.42 -6.64
CA ILE A 527 13.06 28.96 -5.30
C ILE A 527 12.36 30.32 -5.09
N ASN A 528 12.31 31.16 -6.12
CA ASN A 528 11.69 32.49 -6.03
C ASN A 528 10.18 32.36 -5.89
N LEU A 529 9.57 31.47 -6.68
CA LEU A 529 8.14 31.16 -6.59
C LEU A 529 7.78 30.60 -5.21
N GLN A 530 8.55 29.62 -4.72
CA GLN A 530 8.32 29.04 -3.39
C GLN A 530 8.46 30.07 -2.26
N HIS A 531 9.46 30.97 -2.37
CA HIS A 531 9.65 32.04 -1.40
C HIS A 531 8.49 33.04 -1.42
N TYR A 532 8.05 33.45 -2.61
CA TYR A 532 6.89 34.33 -2.78
C TYR A 532 5.63 33.72 -2.18
N ILE A 533 5.35 32.45 -2.47
CA ILE A 533 4.19 31.73 -1.90
C ILE A 533 4.24 31.70 -0.38
N ARG A 534 5.38 31.30 0.21
CA ARG A 534 5.53 31.21 1.66
C ARG A 534 5.39 32.54 2.38
N SER A 535 5.89 33.62 1.77
CA SER A 535 5.99 34.93 2.42
C SER A 535 4.77 35.82 2.18
N LYS A 536 4.07 35.66 1.05
CA LYS A 536 3.00 36.58 0.62
C LYS A 536 1.64 35.93 0.43
N ILE A 537 1.58 34.62 0.20
CA ILE A 537 0.33 33.94 -0.17
C ILE A 537 -0.25 33.15 1.00
N ILE A 538 0.55 32.30 1.65
CA ILE A 538 0.06 31.40 2.70
C ILE A 538 0.06 32.14 4.06
N PRO A 539 -1.10 32.25 4.76
CA PRO A 539 -1.20 32.94 6.04
C PRO A 539 -0.68 32.04 7.19
N LEU A 540 0.63 31.82 7.24
CA LEU A 540 1.28 30.89 8.17
C LEU A 540 1.07 31.22 9.64
N GLU A 541 0.98 32.51 9.99
CA GLU A 541 0.73 32.93 11.38
C GLU A 541 -0.67 32.49 11.86
N ASP A 542 -1.69 32.68 11.02
CA ASP A 542 -3.06 32.24 11.31
C ASP A 542 -3.18 30.72 11.36
N PHE A 543 -2.47 30.02 10.47
CA PHE A 543 -2.41 28.55 10.51
C PHE A 543 -1.82 28.09 11.84
N ASN A 544 -0.66 28.61 12.23
CA ASN A 544 0.00 28.25 13.48
C ASN A 544 -0.89 28.56 14.70
N ARG A 545 -1.64 29.66 14.69
CA ARG A 545 -2.60 30.01 15.75
C ARG A 545 -3.76 29.01 15.85
N ARG A 546 -4.33 28.58 14.72
CA ARG A 546 -5.39 27.56 14.66
C ARG A 546 -4.87 26.18 15.09
N ILE A 547 -3.71 25.78 14.60
CA ILE A 547 -3.04 24.51 14.95
C ILE A 547 -2.73 24.45 16.44
N SER A 548 -2.22 25.54 17.02
CA SER A 548 -1.88 25.59 18.46
C SER A 548 -3.11 25.43 19.37
N LYS A 549 -4.31 25.79 18.90
CA LYS A 549 -5.57 25.52 19.60
C LYS A 549 -5.96 24.04 19.50
N LYS A 550 -5.83 23.43 18.31
CA LYS A 550 -6.14 22.00 18.08
C LYS A 550 -5.16 21.04 18.77
N MET A 551 -3.88 21.41 18.87
CA MET A 551 -2.86 20.61 19.57
C MET A 551 -3.16 20.41 21.07
N LYS A 552 -3.99 21.26 21.70
CA LYS A 552 -4.42 21.06 23.08
C LYS A 552 -5.41 19.90 23.26
N SER A 553 -5.95 19.36 22.16
CA SER A 553 -7.02 18.36 22.15
C SER A 553 -6.69 17.06 21.40
N THR A 554 -5.54 16.96 20.73
CA THR A 554 -5.22 15.81 19.84
C THR A 554 -3.72 15.50 19.82
N ASP A 555 -3.36 14.22 19.77
CA ASP A 555 -1.97 13.71 19.64
C ASP A 555 -1.39 13.75 18.20
N ILE A 556 -1.99 14.52 17.28
CA ILE A 556 -1.57 14.56 15.87
C ILE A 556 -0.33 15.45 15.68
N ASN A 557 0.60 15.02 14.82
CA ASN A 557 1.81 15.77 14.49
C ASN A 557 1.49 17.16 13.90
N LYS A 558 2.22 18.19 14.36
CA LYS A 558 2.05 19.60 13.92
C LYS A 558 2.18 19.76 12.39
N ARG A 559 3.07 19.00 11.74
CA ARG A 559 3.32 19.05 10.30
C ARG A 559 2.13 18.50 9.51
N ASP A 560 1.47 17.45 10.00
CA ASP A 560 0.26 16.91 9.39
C ASP A 560 -0.95 17.83 9.64
N LEU A 561 -1.06 18.45 10.82
CA LEU A 561 -2.07 19.48 11.08
C LEU A 561 -1.92 20.70 10.15
N LEU A 562 -0.69 21.06 9.78
CA LEU A 562 -0.44 22.11 8.79
C LEU A 562 -0.98 21.74 7.41
N LEU A 563 -0.86 20.47 7.00
CA LEU A 563 -1.41 19.96 5.75
C LEU A 563 -2.95 20.02 5.75
N PHE A 564 -3.61 19.63 6.85
CA PHE A 564 -5.07 19.73 6.98
C PHE A 564 -5.56 21.19 6.93
N GLU A 565 -4.87 22.11 7.62
CA GLU A 565 -5.23 23.53 7.53
C GLU A 565 -5.00 24.12 6.14
N LEU A 566 -3.96 23.67 5.43
CA LEU A 566 -3.71 24.08 4.06
C LEU A 566 -4.82 23.60 3.12
N LEU A 567 -5.27 22.34 3.22
CA LEU A 567 -6.39 21.81 2.43
C LEU A 567 -7.68 22.61 2.68
N ARG A 568 -8.00 22.81 3.96
CA ARG A 568 -9.20 23.56 4.37
C ARG A 568 -9.16 25.00 3.84
N TRP A 569 -8.08 25.72 4.10
CA TRP A 569 -7.91 27.10 3.62
C TRP A 569 -7.94 27.17 2.10
N PHE A 570 -7.31 26.22 1.41
CA PHE A 570 -7.31 26.19 -0.05
C PHE A 570 -8.74 26.13 -0.61
N LYS A 571 -9.56 25.21 -0.07
CA LYS A 571 -10.93 24.99 -0.52
C LYS A 571 -11.91 26.08 -0.08
N GLU A 572 -11.83 26.51 1.18
CA GLU A 572 -12.84 27.37 1.81
C GLU A 572 -12.54 28.87 1.64
N GLU A 573 -11.27 29.26 1.52
CA GLU A 573 -10.84 30.66 1.62
C GLU A 573 -10.07 31.15 0.37
N PHE A 574 -9.28 30.28 -0.28
CA PHE A 574 -8.31 30.72 -1.29
C PHE A 574 -8.74 30.46 -2.74
N PHE A 575 -9.22 29.27 -3.08
CA PHE A 575 -9.46 28.84 -4.46
C PHE A 575 -10.95 28.67 -4.75
N THR A 576 -11.41 29.21 -5.87
CA THR A 576 -12.82 29.18 -6.28
C THR A 576 -13.05 28.20 -7.43
N TRP A 577 -14.02 27.30 -7.26
CA TRP A 577 -14.40 26.38 -8.33
C TRP A 577 -15.07 27.12 -9.51
N PHE A 578 -14.56 26.91 -10.72
CA PHE A 578 -15.14 27.45 -11.94
C PHE A 578 -16.00 26.39 -12.65
N ASP A 579 -17.31 26.51 -12.53
CA ASP A 579 -18.26 25.66 -13.26
C ASP A 579 -18.59 26.26 -14.63
N ARG A 580 -19.14 27.48 -14.64
CA ARG A 580 -19.54 28.25 -15.82
C ARG A 580 -19.29 29.75 -15.63
N ALA A 581 -19.13 30.47 -16.73
CA ALA A 581 -18.99 31.94 -16.70
C ALA A 581 -20.32 32.64 -16.41
N ASN A 582 -20.26 33.80 -15.75
CA ASN A 582 -21.36 34.74 -15.65
C ASN A 582 -21.01 36.00 -16.47
N CYS A 583 -21.98 36.52 -17.22
CA CYS A 583 -21.75 37.66 -18.09
C CYS A 583 -21.46 38.92 -17.27
N ASP A 584 -20.39 39.64 -17.61
CA ASP A 584 -19.99 40.84 -16.90
C ASP A 584 -21.05 41.96 -16.92
N TYR A 585 -21.84 42.02 -18.00
CA TYR A 585 -22.85 43.06 -18.22
C TYR A 585 -24.20 42.71 -17.59
N CYS A 586 -24.75 41.52 -17.88
CA CYS A 586 -26.09 41.15 -17.43
C CYS A 586 -26.12 40.23 -16.21
N LYS A 587 -24.95 39.81 -15.70
CA LYS A 587 -24.75 38.89 -14.56
C LYS A 587 -25.44 37.54 -14.68
N LYS A 588 -26.00 37.23 -15.85
CA LYS A 588 -26.62 35.93 -16.15
C LYS A 588 -25.54 34.90 -16.51
N PRO A 589 -25.82 33.62 -16.24
CA PRO A 589 -24.98 32.53 -16.71
C PRO A 589 -24.78 32.53 -18.21
N MET A 590 -23.57 32.18 -18.64
CA MET A 590 -23.21 32.09 -20.05
C MET A 590 -23.10 30.62 -20.45
N ASP A 591 -23.42 30.35 -21.72
CA ASP A 591 -23.35 29.00 -22.28
C ASP A 591 -21.98 28.79 -22.91
N PHE A 592 -21.45 27.57 -22.80
CA PHE A 592 -20.24 27.19 -23.53
C PHE A 592 -20.51 27.28 -25.03
N ALA A 593 -19.69 28.04 -25.74
CA ALA A 593 -19.79 28.20 -27.18
C ALA A 593 -18.84 27.22 -27.89
N GLU A 594 -17.54 27.37 -27.69
CA GLU A 594 -16.52 26.56 -28.37
C GLU A 594 -15.15 26.66 -27.68
N TYR A 595 -14.22 25.80 -28.13
CA TYR A 595 -12.81 25.94 -27.77
C TYR A 595 -12.09 26.84 -28.78
N ILE A 596 -11.34 27.82 -28.29
CA ILE A 596 -10.55 28.73 -29.12
C ILE A 596 -9.06 28.69 -28.76
N GLN A 597 -8.24 29.23 -29.66
CA GLN A 597 -6.80 29.30 -29.46
C GLN A 597 -6.43 30.33 -28.37
N PRO A 598 -5.45 30.01 -27.51
CA PRO A 598 -4.90 30.96 -26.56
C PRO A 598 -4.26 32.14 -27.29
N THR A 599 -4.45 33.34 -26.74
CA THR A 599 -3.68 34.52 -27.16
C THR A 599 -2.19 34.32 -26.85
N ARG A 600 -1.35 35.16 -27.45
CA ARG A 600 0.10 35.15 -27.19
C ARG A 600 0.40 35.27 -25.69
N GLU A 601 -0.27 36.20 -25.01
CA GLU A 601 -0.11 36.44 -23.58
C GLU A 601 -0.57 35.25 -22.73
N GLU A 602 -1.74 34.68 -23.03
CA GLU A 602 -2.28 33.51 -22.33
C GLU A 602 -1.35 32.29 -22.45
N ARG A 603 -0.65 32.15 -23.59
CA ARG A 603 0.31 31.08 -23.84
C ARG A 603 1.65 31.33 -23.16
N GLU A 604 2.24 32.52 -23.34
CA GLU A 604 3.59 32.83 -22.85
C GLU A 604 3.64 32.96 -21.32
N TYR A 605 2.64 33.57 -20.70
CA TYR A 605 2.64 33.83 -19.24
C TYR A 605 1.78 32.85 -18.46
N GLY A 606 0.77 32.26 -19.10
CA GLY A 606 -0.20 31.38 -18.45
C GLY A 606 0.01 29.89 -18.72
N ASP A 607 0.88 29.53 -19.67
CA ASP A 607 1.01 28.17 -20.21
C ASP A 607 -0.36 27.57 -20.58
N ALA A 608 -1.25 28.39 -21.14
CA ALA A 608 -2.55 27.94 -21.62
C ALA A 608 -2.39 27.26 -22.98
N HIS A 609 -2.93 26.04 -23.10
CA HIS A 609 -3.00 25.32 -24.38
C HIS A 609 -4.39 25.37 -25.03
N ARG A 610 -5.43 25.69 -24.24
CA ARG A 610 -6.82 25.81 -24.71
C ARG A 610 -7.56 26.88 -23.93
N VAL A 611 -8.55 27.48 -24.57
CA VAL A 611 -9.45 28.48 -23.98
C VAL A 611 -10.89 28.06 -24.23
N GLU A 612 -11.71 28.03 -23.18
CA GLU A 612 -13.15 27.83 -23.28
C GLU A 612 -13.82 29.19 -23.51
N LEU A 613 -14.50 29.36 -24.64
CA LEU A 613 -15.27 30.55 -24.95
C LEU A 613 -16.70 30.35 -24.48
N TYR A 614 -17.19 31.28 -23.64
CA TYR A 614 -18.57 31.33 -23.21
C TYR A 614 -19.26 32.51 -23.89
N ARG A 615 -20.50 32.33 -24.32
CA ARG A 615 -21.30 33.39 -24.94
C ARG A 615 -22.60 33.61 -24.16
N CYS A 616 -22.91 34.86 -23.88
CA CYS A 616 -24.14 35.23 -23.20
C CYS A 616 -25.31 35.14 -24.19
N SER A 617 -26.32 34.33 -23.87
CA SER A 617 -27.54 34.19 -24.67
C SER A 617 -28.42 35.45 -24.71
N THR A 618 -28.21 36.40 -23.79
CA THR A 618 -29.02 37.63 -23.69
C THR A 618 -28.38 38.83 -24.40
N CYS A 619 -27.06 39.03 -24.26
CA CYS A 619 -26.38 40.23 -24.81
C CYS A 619 -25.23 39.91 -25.76
N SER A 620 -25.03 38.63 -26.10
CA SER A 620 -23.97 38.15 -27.01
C SER A 620 -22.53 38.47 -26.60
N SER A 621 -22.33 39.07 -25.41
CA SER A 621 -21.01 39.26 -24.83
C SER A 621 -20.30 37.91 -24.67
N GLU A 622 -18.99 37.92 -24.90
CA GLU A 622 -18.15 36.74 -24.82
C GLU A 622 -17.24 36.82 -23.59
N TYR A 623 -16.99 35.65 -22.99
CA TYR A 623 -16.08 35.49 -21.87
C TYR A 623 -15.08 34.38 -22.20
N ARG A 624 -13.80 34.69 -22.04
CA ARG A 624 -12.71 33.74 -22.27
C ARG A 624 -12.29 33.12 -20.95
N PHE A 625 -12.24 31.79 -20.90
CA PHE A 625 -11.70 31.04 -19.77
C PHE A 625 -10.48 30.22 -20.20
N PRO A 626 -9.26 30.81 -20.13
CA PRO A 626 -8.03 30.09 -20.46
C PRO A 626 -7.70 29.03 -19.41
N ARG A 627 -7.37 27.82 -19.85
CA ARG A 627 -6.97 26.71 -18.98
C ARG A 627 -5.47 26.83 -18.68
N PHE A 628 -5.14 27.64 -17.68
CA PHE A 628 -3.75 27.96 -17.30
C PHE A 628 -3.05 26.80 -16.59
N ASN A 629 -1.78 26.59 -16.91
CA ASN A 629 -0.93 25.61 -16.24
C ASN A 629 0.22 26.25 -15.45
N ALA A 630 0.54 27.52 -15.71
CA ALA A 630 1.58 28.25 -14.98
C ALA A 630 1.12 28.54 -13.53
N PRO A 631 1.82 28.04 -12.49
CA PRO A 631 1.41 28.25 -11.09
C PRO A 631 1.27 29.73 -10.70
N ILE A 632 2.15 30.59 -11.25
CA ILE A 632 2.09 32.03 -10.98
C ILE A 632 0.78 32.65 -11.47
N LYS A 633 0.26 32.21 -12.62
CA LYS A 633 -1.01 32.69 -13.15
C LYS A 633 -2.18 32.16 -12.34
N LEU A 634 -2.09 30.93 -11.85
CA LEU A 634 -3.10 30.33 -10.98
C LEU A 634 -3.16 31.01 -9.60
N LEU A 635 -2.04 31.54 -9.09
CA LEU A 635 -2.02 32.39 -7.88
C LEU A 635 -2.76 33.72 -8.07
N GLU A 636 -2.79 34.24 -9.29
CA GLU A 636 -3.55 35.45 -9.66
C GLU A 636 -5.03 35.14 -9.85
N THR A 637 -5.37 34.13 -10.65
CA THR A 637 -6.77 33.82 -10.99
C THR A 637 -7.54 33.18 -9.84
N ARG A 638 -6.84 32.43 -8.98
CA ARG A 638 -7.39 31.72 -7.81
C ARG A 638 -8.67 30.95 -8.11
N SER A 639 -8.80 30.46 -9.33
CA SER A 639 -10.01 29.80 -9.80
C SER A 639 -9.69 28.81 -10.91
N GLY A 640 -10.52 27.78 -10.99
CA GLY A 640 -10.40 26.73 -11.99
C GLY A 640 -11.15 25.47 -11.63
N ARG A 641 -10.81 24.36 -12.30
CA ARG A 641 -11.36 23.03 -12.02
C ARG A 641 -10.28 22.15 -11.38
N CYS A 642 -10.48 20.84 -11.33
CA CYS A 642 -9.55 19.91 -10.68
C CYS A 642 -8.11 20.02 -11.19
N GLY A 643 -7.93 20.24 -12.50
CA GLY A 643 -6.62 20.48 -13.12
C GLY A 643 -5.85 21.63 -12.49
N GLU A 644 -6.45 22.82 -12.49
CA GLU A 644 -5.88 24.04 -11.92
C GLU A 644 -5.72 23.95 -10.40
N ALA A 645 -6.72 23.36 -9.73
CA ALA A 645 -6.74 23.21 -8.27
C ALA A 645 -5.62 22.29 -7.77
N ALA A 646 -5.47 21.09 -8.35
CA ALA A 646 -4.42 20.15 -7.95
C ALA A 646 -3.01 20.66 -8.33
N ASN A 647 -2.87 21.32 -9.47
CA ASN A 647 -1.63 21.96 -9.91
C ASN A 647 -1.17 22.99 -8.87
N LEU A 648 -2.03 23.97 -8.58
CA LEU A 648 -1.69 25.03 -7.64
C LEU A 648 -1.48 24.49 -6.23
N PHE A 649 -2.35 23.59 -5.76
CA PHE A 649 -2.22 22.99 -4.43
C PHE A 649 -0.91 22.21 -4.26
N THR A 650 -0.48 21.45 -5.28
CA THR A 650 0.81 20.74 -5.25
C THR A 650 1.98 21.74 -5.12
N CYS A 651 1.94 22.85 -5.87
CA CYS A 651 2.94 23.91 -5.78
C CYS A 651 2.97 24.59 -4.39
N LEU A 652 1.80 24.85 -3.79
CA LEU A 652 1.70 25.37 -2.41
C LEU A 652 2.31 24.40 -1.39
N CYS A 653 2.03 23.09 -1.51
CA CYS A 653 2.61 22.07 -0.66
C CYS A 653 4.14 22.00 -0.80
N ARG A 654 4.68 22.00 -2.02
CA ARG A 654 6.14 22.06 -2.23
C ARG A 654 6.76 23.32 -1.66
N SER A 655 6.06 24.45 -1.76
CA SER A 655 6.53 25.73 -1.19
C SER A 655 6.66 25.67 0.33
N LEU A 656 5.85 24.87 1.02
CA LEU A 656 5.99 24.59 2.48
C LEU A 656 6.98 23.46 2.79
N SER A 657 7.80 23.07 1.81
CA SER A 657 8.79 22.00 1.92
C SER A 657 8.21 20.62 2.23
N PHE A 658 6.95 20.36 1.89
CA PHE A 658 6.45 18.99 1.87
C PHE A 658 7.07 18.22 0.70
N LEU A 659 7.30 16.92 0.85
CA LEU A 659 7.52 16.05 -0.30
C LEU A 659 6.16 15.79 -0.93
N THR A 660 6.02 16.05 -2.22
CA THR A 660 4.73 15.96 -2.90
C THR A 660 4.85 15.22 -4.22
N ARG A 661 3.73 14.64 -4.65
CA ARG A 661 3.53 14.13 -6.00
C ARG A 661 2.24 14.70 -6.57
N TYR A 662 2.26 15.04 -7.84
CA TYR A 662 1.06 15.29 -8.63
C TYR A 662 0.56 13.97 -9.19
N ILE A 663 -0.70 13.61 -8.92
CA ILE A 663 -1.28 12.34 -9.36
C ILE A 663 -2.17 12.58 -10.56
N TYR A 664 -1.94 11.80 -11.61
CA TYR A 664 -2.70 11.84 -12.85
C TYR A 664 -3.51 10.57 -13.06
N ASP A 665 -4.82 10.72 -13.18
CA ASP A 665 -5.76 9.68 -13.57
C ASP A 665 -6.33 10.00 -14.96
N PRO A 666 -6.11 9.12 -15.98
CA PRO A 666 -6.60 9.32 -17.33
C PRO A 666 -8.13 9.43 -17.44
N SER A 667 -8.89 9.00 -16.43
CA SER A 667 -10.35 9.14 -16.38
C SER A 667 -10.83 10.53 -15.93
N ASP A 668 -10.07 11.56 -16.34
CA ASP A 668 -10.32 12.99 -16.16
C ASP A 668 -10.36 13.44 -14.70
N HIS A 669 -9.36 13.01 -13.90
CA HIS A 669 -9.16 13.55 -12.55
C HIS A 669 -7.68 13.63 -12.17
N VAL A 670 -7.36 14.54 -11.26
CA VAL A 670 -6.00 14.77 -10.77
C VAL A 670 -6.05 15.24 -9.31
N TRP A 671 -5.02 14.88 -8.54
CA TRP A 671 -4.92 15.24 -7.12
C TRP A 671 -3.46 15.23 -6.66
N THR A 672 -3.21 15.33 -5.36
CA THR A 672 -1.86 15.42 -4.78
C THR A 672 -1.61 14.28 -3.78
N GLU A 673 -0.38 13.77 -3.72
CA GLU A 673 0.10 13.00 -2.56
C GLU A 673 1.11 13.83 -1.79
N VAL A 674 1.08 13.74 -0.46
CA VAL A 674 2.04 14.39 0.44
C VAL A 674 2.65 13.36 1.38
N TYR A 675 3.98 13.30 1.48
CA TYR A 675 4.64 12.38 2.41
C TYR A 675 4.55 12.90 3.84
N SER A 676 3.97 12.09 4.73
CA SER A 676 3.99 12.36 6.17
C SER A 676 5.22 11.73 6.80
N GLU A 677 6.04 12.56 7.45
CA GLU A 677 7.22 12.11 8.19
C GLU A 677 6.83 11.40 9.49
N SER A 678 5.68 11.73 10.09
CA SER A 678 5.14 11.06 11.29
C SER A 678 4.71 9.63 10.96
N GLU A 679 3.90 9.50 9.90
CA GLU A 679 3.30 8.23 9.49
C GLU A 679 4.25 7.39 8.61
N GLN A 680 5.37 7.97 8.18
CA GLN A 680 6.36 7.34 7.29
C GLN A 680 5.74 6.77 5.99
N ARG A 681 4.72 7.45 5.44
CA ARG A 681 4.02 7.05 4.22
C ARG A 681 3.45 8.23 3.46
N TRP A 682 3.05 8.00 2.22
CA TRP A 682 2.34 8.98 1.39
C TRP A 682 0.87 9.05 1.79
N LEU A 683 0.38 10.28 1.99
CA LEU A 683 -1.02 10.59 2.26
C LEU A 683 -1.68 11.10 0.98
N HIS A 684 -2.83 10.53 0.65
CA HIS A 684 -3.72 11.06 -0.38
C HIS A 684 -4.21 12.46 0.02
N CYS A 685 -4.24 13.42 -0.90
CA CYS A 685 -4.78 14.77 -0.70
C CYS A 685 -5.57 15.23 -1.94
N ASP A 686 -6.88 15.38 -1.81
CA ASP A 686 -7.73 16.01 -2.84
C ASP A 686 -8.14 17.41 -2.38
N SER A 687 -7.56 18.44 -3.00
CA SER A 687 -7.82 19.84 -2.69
C SER A 687 -9.18 20.34 -3.19
N CYS A 688 -9.80 19.64 -4.14
CA CYS A 688 -11.14 19.98 -4.64
C CYS A 688 -12.22 19.57 -3.64
N GLU A 689 -11.95 18.51 -2.88
CA GLU A 689 -12.89 17.88 -1.96
C GLU A 689 -12.53 18.13 -0.48
N ASN A 690 -11.40 18.80 -0.20
CA ASN A 690 -10.85 18.97 1.15
C ASN A 690 -10.66 17.62 1.88
N LEU A 691 -10.19 16.61 1.14
CA LEU A 691 -9.97 15.26 1.65
C LEU A 691 -8.49 15.00 1.85
N CYS A 692 -8.17 14.33 2.96
CA CYS A 692 -6.85 13.79 3.21
C CYS A 692 -6.96 12.32 3.66
N ASP A 693 -5.97 11.52 3.26
CA ASP A 693 -5.84 10.11 3.58
C ASP A 693 -7.12 9.26 3.31
N SER A 694 -7.78 9.61 2.21
CA SER A 694 -9.05 9.00 1.76
C SER A 694 -8.94 8.46 0.33
N PRO A 695 -7.97 7.56 0.01
CA PRO A 695 -7.68 7.15 -1.36
C PRO A 695 -8.81 6.35 -2.04
N LEU A 696 -9.71 5.69 -1.30
CA LEU A 696 -10.78 4.89 -1.91
C LEU A 696 -12.01 5.71 -2.31
N VAL A 697 -12.00 7.03 -2.09
CA VAL A 697 -13.11 7.92 -2.47
C VAL A 697 -13.44 7.81 -3.96
N TYR A 698 -12.45 7.56 -4.82
CA TYR A 698 -12.65 7.47 -6.26
C TYR A 698 -13.30 6.15 -6.68
N GLU A 699 -12.76 5.01 -6.24
CA GLU A 699 -13.26 3.68 -6.62
C GLU A 699 -14.58 3.34 -5.90
N LYS A 700 -14.71 3.70 -4.61
CA LYS A 700 -15.84 3.28 -3.77
C LYS A 700 -16.90 4.37 -3.62
N GLY A 701 -16.49 5.60 -3.38
CA GLY A 701 -17.41 6.74 -3.29
C GLY A 701 -17.97 7.11 -4.66
N TRP A 702 -17.10 7.55 -5.57
CA TRP A 702 -17.49 8.03 -6.91
C TRP A 702 -17.75 6.90 -7.89
N LYS A 703 -17.43 5.64 -7.53
CA LYS A 703 -17.60 4.46 -8.37
C LYS A 703 -16.86 4.57 -9.71
N LYS A 704 -15.74 5.30 -9.74
CA LYS A 704 -14.92 5.45 -10.94
C LYS A 704 -14.29 4.13 -11.34
N GLU A 705 -14.35 3.84 -12.63
CA GLU A 705 -13.61 2.73 -13.23
C GLU A 705 -12.17 3.14 -13.52
N LEU A 706 -11.34 3.19 -12.47
CA LEU A 706 -9.94 3.55 -12.58
C LEU A 706 -9.18 2.56 -13.48
N THR A 707 -8.15 3.07 -14.16
CA THR A 707 -7.18 2.29 -14.96
C THR A 707 -5.76 2.57 -14.52
N PHE A 708 -5.34 3.83 -14.56
CA PHE A 708 -4.02 4.28 -14.11
C PHE A 708 -4.16 5.45 -13.15
N CYS A 709 -3.33 5.48 -12.12
CA CYS A 709 -3.05 6.65 -11.28
C CYS A 709 -1.53 6.78 -11.21
N ILE A 710 -0.99 7.75 -11.94
CA ILE A 710 0.46 7.92 -12.08
C ILE A 710 0.92 9.11 -11.26
N ALA A 711 1.84 8.87 -10.35
CA ALA A 711 2.47 9.89 -9.53
C ALA A 711 3.65 10.53 -10.26
N PHE A 712 3.71 11.85 -10.22
CA PHE A 712 4.82 12.67 -10.72
C PHE A 712 5.41 13.49 -9.57
N ALA A 713 6.65 13.21 -9.20
CA ALA A 713 7.46 14.00 -8.29
C ALA A 713 8.57 14.74 -9.05
N LYS A 714 9.31 15.60 -8.35
CA LYS A 714 10.46 16.34 -8.92
C LYS A 714 11.57 15.41 -9.47
N ASP A 715 11.73 14.24 -8.88
CA ASP A 715 12.88 13.34 -9.05
C ASP A 715 12.49 11.90 -9.45
N HIS A 716 11.19 11.61 -9.55
CA HIS A 716 10.69 10.32 -10.02
C HIS A 716 9.24 10.38 -10.48
N ILE A 717 8.85 9.37 -11.24
CA ILE A 717 7.48 8.99 -11.53
C ILE A 717 7.21 7.57 -11.02
N GLY A 718 5.96 7.24 -10.70
CA GLY A 718 5.58 5.92 -10.21
C GLY A 718 4.12 5.57 -10.48
N ASP A 719 3.84 4.28 -10.68
CA ASP A 719 2.47 3.77 -10.70
C ASP A 719 1.97 3.60 -9.26
N VAL A 720 1.03 4.45 -8.85
CA VAL A 720 0.42 4.44 -7.51
C VAL A 720 -1.02 3.94 -7.55
N THR A 721 -1.47 3.39 -8.68
CA THR A 721 -2.87 2.94 -8.88
C THR A 721 -3.34 2.04 -7.77
N TRP A 722 -2.47 1.13 -7.31
CA TRP A 722 -2.79 0.16 -6.26
C TRP A 722 -3.25 0.81 -4.97
N ARG A 723 -2.83 2.04 -4.65
CA ARG A 723 -3.29 2.80 -3.48
C ARG A 723 -4.79 3.13 -3.55
N TYR A 724 -5.32 3.36 -4.76
CA TYR A 724 -6.66 3.90 -5.02
C TYR A 724 -7.68 2.83 -5.40
N VAL A 725 -7.30 1.55 -5.39
CA VAL A 725 -8.14 0.43 -5.83
C VAL A 725 -8.09 -0.74 -4.84
N THR A 726 -9.18 -1.49 -4.78
CA THR A 726 -9.29 -2.69 -3.93
C THR A 726 -9.22 -3.99 -4.72
N ASN A 727 -9.59 -3.99 -6.01
CA ASN A 727 -9.59 -5.19 -6.85
C ASN A 727 -8.55 -5.13 -7.97
N PHE A 728 -7.35 -5.64 -7.70
CA PHE A 728 -6.21 -5.51 -8.63
C PHE A 728 -6.45 -6.27 -9.94
N ARG A 729 -7.12 -7.43 -9.89
CA ARG A 729 -7.42 -8.26 -11.09
C ARG A 729 -8.28 -7.50 -12.09
N GLN A 730 -9.32 -6.83 -11.61
CA GLN A 730 -10.22 -6.06 -12.47
C GLN A 730 -9.47 -4.90 -13.16
N ILE A 731 -8.54 -4.26 -12.47
CA ILE A 731 -7.74 -3.17 -13.01
C ILE A 731 -6.78 -3.66 -14.10
N ILE A 732 -6.07 -4.78 -13.86
CA ILE A 732 -5.16 -5.37 -14.85
C ILE A 732 -5.92 -5.71 -16.14
N GLN A 733 -7.14 -6.26 -16.04
CA GLN A 733 -7.98 -6.56 -17.21
C GLN A 733 -8.37 -5.30 -17.99
N ARG A 734 -8.63 -4.17 -17.30
CA ARG A 734 -9.00 -2.89 -17.96
C ARG A 734 -7.82 -2.20 -18.65
N ARG A 735 -6.58 -2.41 -18.18
CA ARG A 735 -5.40 -1.65 -18.64
C ARG A 735 -4.96 -1.98 -20.07
N ASN A 736 -5.33 -3.13 -20.63
CA ASN A 736 -5.04 -3.57 -22.02
C ASN A 736 -3.64 -3.16 -22.56
N ILE A 737 -2.60 -3.26 -21.72
CA ILE A 737 -1.21 -2.96 -22.04
C ILE A 737 -0.30 -4.09 -21.54
N ASN A 738 0.92 -4.14 -22.06
CA ASN A 738 1.97 -4.99 -21.50
C ASN A 738 2.59 -4.32 -20.26
N GLU A 739 2.20 -4.79 -19.06
CA GLU A 739 2.66 -4.26 -17.77
C GLU A 739 4.20 -4.27 -17.62
N LYS A 740 4.88 -5.29 -18.17
CA LYS A 740 6.35 -5.38 -18.14
C LYS A 740 7.00 -4.25 -18.95
N ASN A 741 6.44 -3.93 -20.12
CA ASN A 741 6.93 -2.82 -20.94
C ASN A 741 6.61 -1.46 -20.31
N PHE A 742 5.47 -1.35 -19.63
CA PHE A 742 5.10 -0.13 -18.92
C PHE A 742 6.02 0.15 -17.73
N ALA A 743 6.27 -0.86 -16.88
CA ALA A 743 7.22 -0.76 -15.77
C ALA A 743 8.65 -0.43 -16.25
N ARG A 744 9.10 -1.03 -17.36
CA ARG A 744 10.39 -0.69 -18.00
C ARG A 744 10.42 0.77 -18.47
N THR A 745 9.32 1.26 -19.04
CA THR A 745 9.21 2.66 -19.49
C THR A 745 9.33 3.62 -18.32
N ILE A 746 8.59 3.38 -17.22
CA ILE A 746 8.70 4.15 -15.98
C ILE A 746 10.14 4.13 -15.45
N HIS A 747 10.78 2.97 -15.41
CA HIS A 747 12.16 2.84 -14.95
C HIS A 747 13.15 3.61 -15.83
N GLN A 748 13.01 3.57 -17.15
CA GLN A 748 13.85 4.33 -18.08
C GLN A 748 13.69 5.83 -17.89
N ILE A 749 12.46 6.31 -17.67
CA ILE A 749 12.19 7.71 -17.38
C ILE A 749 12.86 8.11 -16.06
N ASN A 750 12.68 7.33 -14.99
CA ASN A 750 13.31 7.58 -13.69
C ASN A 750 14.84 7.61 -13.79
N ARG A 751 15.46 6.70 -14.54
CA ARG A 751 16.91 6.72 -14.78
C ARG A 751 17.39 8.02 -15.41
N LYS A 752 16.62 8.60 -16.33
CA LYS A 752 16.95 9.88 -16.97
C LYS A 752 16.77 11.06 -16.00
N ILE A 753 15.64 11.14 -15.31
CA ILE A 753 15.35 12.19 -14.31
C ILE A 753 16.45 12.20 -13.24
N GLN A 754 16.86 11.02 -12.78
CA GLN A 754 17.82 10.86 -11.70
C GLN A 754 19.28 10.90 -12.20
N SER A 755 19.54 11.08 -13.49
CA SER A 755 20.89 10.97 -14.04
C SER A 755 21.91 11.88 -13.33
N GLN A 756 21.50 13.09 -13.01
CA GLN A 756 22.30 14.12 -12.35
C GLN A 756 22.35 14.02 -10.81
N LEU A 757 21.55 13.14 -10.19
CA LEU A 757 21.54 12.97 -8.74
C LEU A 757 22.75 12.17 -8.27
N ASN A 758 23.22 12.46 -7.05
CA ASN A 758 24.29 11.68 -6.43
C ASN A 758 23.78 10.29 -6.01
N GLN A 759 24.70 9.38 -5.66
CA GLN A 759 24.32 8.00 -5.32
C GLN A 759 23.46 7.91 -4.05
N GLU A 760 23.72 8.76 -3.05
CA GLU A 760 22.97 8.77 -1.79
C GLU A 760 21.51 9.17 -1.99
N GLU A 761 21.27 10.21 -2.79
CA GLU A 761 19.93 10.68 -3.17
C GLU A 761 19.16 9.60 -3.94
N LYS A 762 19.82 8.94 -4.91
CA LYS A 762 19.25 7.82 -5.66
C LYS A 762 18.81 6.68 -4.73
N ILE A 763 19.67 6.30 -3.78
CA ILE A 763 19.36 5.24 -2.81
C ILE A 763 18.18 5.63 -1.92
N LYS A 764 18.13 6.87 -1.45
CA LYS A 764 17.02 7.38 -0.63
C LYS A 764 15.70 7.34 -1.40
N ILE A 765 15.69 7.78 -2.65
CA ILE A 765 14.50 7.74 -3.51
C ILE A 765 14.04 6.30 -3.72
N ILE A 766 14.96 5.40 -4.11
CA ILE A 766 14.64 3.97 -4.32
C ILE A 766 14.10 3.34 -3.03
N SER A 767 14.77 3.54 -1.89
CA SER A 767 14.33 3.05 -0.57
C SER A 767 12.90 3.48 -0.23
N ASN A 768 12.57 4.74 -0.47
CA ASN A 768 11.22 5.27 -0.24
C ASN A 768 10.20 4.69 -1.22
N GLN A 769 10.54 4.53 -2.50
CA GLN A 769 9.65 3.90 -3.49
C GLN A 769 9.31 2.45 -3.12
N ILE A 770 10.26 1.73 -2.53
CA ILE A 770 10.03 0.33 -2.13
C ILE A 770 9.12 0.25 -0.93
N LYS A 771 9.36 1.08 0.09
CA LYS A 771 8.44 1.19 1.25
C LYS A 771 7.02 1.49 0.79
N ASP A 772 6.89 2.38 -0.18
CA ASP A 772 5.63 2.78 -0.80
C ASP A 772 4.95 1.60 -1.53
N ILE A 773 5.68 0.87 -2.38
CA ILE A 773 5.17 -0.35 -3.04
C ILE A 773 4.72 -1.40 -2.02
N VAL A 774 5.54 -1.66 -1.00
CA VAL A 774 5.23 -2.65 0.04
C VAL A 774 3.98 -2.26 0.83
N SER A 775 3.81 -0.98 1.18
CA SER A 775 2.58 -0.46 1.82
C SER A 775 1.36 -0.70 0.92
N MET A 776 1.45 -0.36 -0.37
CA MET A 776 0.34 -0.55 -1.31
C MET A 776 -0.07 -2.01 -1.51
N LEU A 777 0.86 -2.96 -1.38
CA LEU A 777 0.61 -4.40 -1.58
C LEU A 777 0.13 -5.13 -0.30
N ASN A 778 0.49 -4.63 0.90
CA ASN A 778 0.21 -5.31 2.16
C ASN A 778 -1.01 -4.79 2.93
N GLU A 779 -1.58 -3.64 2.57
CA GLU A 779 -2.73 -3.07 3.27
C GLU A 779 -4.05 -3.74 2.84
N GLU A 780 -4.77 -4.33 3.79
CA GLU A 780 -6.18 -4.69 3.61
C GLU A 780 -7.01 -3.42 3.51
N LYS A 781 -7.35 -3.06 2.26
CA LYS A 781 -8.10 -1.85 1.95
C LYS A 781 -9.59 -2.09 2.13
N SER A 782 -10.14 -1.55 3.20
CA SER A 782 -11.58 -1.35 3.36
C SER A 782 -11.88 0.13 3.30
N ALA A 783 -12.96 0.50 2.62
CA ALA A 783 -13.37 1.90 2.54
C ALA A 783 -13.82 2.38 3.92
N LYS A 784 -13.25 3.50 4.35
CA LYS A 784 -13.75 4.26 5.50
C LYS A 784 -15.13 4.81 5.15
N GLU A 785 -15.98 5.02 6.14
CA GLU A 785 -17.30 5.64 5.93
C GLU A 785 -17.16 7.01 5.26
N SER A 786 -16.11 7.77 5.61
CA SER A 786 -15.75 9.04 4.97
C SER A 786 -15.27 8.93 3.52
N GLU A 787 -15.06 7.74 2.97
CA GLU A 787 -14.67 7.51 1.57
C GLU A 787 -15.86 7.06 0.70
N LEU A 788 -17.01 6.78 1.32
CA LEU A 788 -18.18 6.27 0.62
C LEU A 788 -19.08 7.38 0.05
N HIS A 789 -18.66 8.64 0.19
CA HIS A 789 -19.42 9.77 -0.34
C HIS A 789 -19.14 10.02 -1.83
N GLY A 790 -20.13 10.57 -2.52
CA GLY A 790 -20.09 10.99 -3.90
C GLY A 790 -19.29 12.28 -4.09
N ARG A 791 -19.13 12.69 -5.35
CA ARG A 791 -18.37 13.89 -5.69
C ARG A 791 -19.10 15.15 -5.24
N GLN A 792 -18.38 16.03 -4.53
CA GLN A 792 -18.92 17.33 -4.14
C GLN A 792 -18.77 18.35 -5.27
N SER A 793 -17.60 18.40 -5.93
CA SER A 793 -17.29 19.37 -7.01
C SER A 793 -17.91 19.04 -8.38
N GLY A 794 -18.15 20.08 -9.21
CA GLY A 794 -18.71 19.94 -10.55
C GLY A 794 -20.25 20.02 -10.62
N SER A 795 -20.79 20.30 -11.81
CA SER A 795 -22.23 20.46 -12.01
C SER A 795 -23.01 19.17 -11.77
N LEU A 796 -24.26 19.29 -11.29
CA LEU A 796 -25.12 18.15 -10.96
C LEU A 796 -25.37 17.23 -12.18
N GLY A 797 -25.60 17.79 -13.36
CA GLY A 797 -25.79 17.01 -14.59
C GLY A 797 -24.53 16.21 -14.98
N TRP A 798 -23.34 16.79 -14.79
CA TRP A 798 -22.08 16.11 -15.04
C TRP A 798 -21.84 14.96 -14.04
N LYS A 799 -22.12 15.19 -12.74
CA LYS A 799 -22.03 14.15 -11.70
C LYS A 799 -23.01 12.99 -11.92
N LEU A 800 -24.27 13.31 -12.23
CA LEU A 800 -25.32 12.31 -12.52
C LEU A 800 -24.98 11.47 -13.76
N SER A 801 -24.48 12.10 -14.82
CA SER A 801 -24.11 11.40 -16.07
C SER A 801 -23.00 10.37 -15.88
N ARG A 802 -22.19 10.52 -14.83
CA ARG A 802 -21.05 9.66 -14.51
C ARG A 802 -21.31 8.71 -13.33
N GLY A 803 -22.50 8.79 -12.72
CA GLY A 803 -22.85 7.98 -11.54
C GLY A 803 -22.02 8.31 -10.30
N GLU A 804 -21.40 9.49 -10.25
CA GLU A 804 -20.48 9.92 -9.18
C GLU A 804 -21.22 10.68 -8.06
N THR A 805 -22.54 10.48 -7.92
CA THR A 805 -23.36 11.07 -6.84
C THR A 805 -23.59 10.06 -5.72
N ASP A 806 -23.76 10.55 -4.51
CA ASP A 806 -24.26 9.72 -3.42
C ASP A 806 -25.61 9.12 -3.80
N GLN A 807 -25.75 7.79 -3.67
CA GLN A 807 -27.09 7.17 -3.57
C GLN A 807 -27.77 7.53 -2.24
N GLN A 808 -27.13 8.37 -1.42
CA GLN A 808 -27.53 8.84 -0.10
C GLN A 808 -27.97 10.32 -0.06
N ASP A 809 -28.32 10.95 -1.20
CA ASP A 809 -29.10 12.20 -1.18
C ASP A 809 -30.55 12.00 -0.67
N ASP A 810 -30.91 10.79 -0.23
CA ASP A 810 -32.26 10.38 0.14
C ASP A 810 -32.46 10.02 1.63
N VAL A 811 -31.56 10.32 2.59
CA VAL A 811 -31.87 10.13 4.03
C VAL A 811 -31.17 11.18 4.92
N ILE A 812 -31.82 12.31 5.23
CA ILE A 812 -31.29 13.31 6.17
C ILE A 812 -31.53 12.92 7.65
N ASN A 813 -32.66 12.28 7.98
CA ASN A 813 -33.01 11.97 9.39
C ASN A 813 -33.37 10.51 9.65
N GLY A 814 -33.77 9.74 8.63
CA GLY A 814 -34.02 8.30 8.75
C GLY A 814 -35.15 7.92 9.70
N TYR A 815 -36.02 8.86 10.09
CA TYR A 815 -37.08 8.59 11.06
C TYR A 815 -38.15 7.67 10.45
N VAL A 816 -38.40 6.55 11.12
CA VAL A 816 -39.40 5.55 10.73
C VAL A 816 -40.44 5.41 11.83
N TYR A 817 -41.71 5.69 11.52
CA TYR A 817 -42.83 5.47 12.43
C TYR A 817 -43.07 3.99 12.60
N SER A 818 -42.61 3.44 13.73
CA SER A 818 -42.85 2.05 14.10
C SER A 818 -44.18 1.93 14.83
N ILE A 819 -45.13 1.19 14.26
CA ILE A 819 -46.48 0.98 14.84
C ILE A 819 -46.38 0.06 16.06
N THR A 820 -47.06 0.43 17.15
CA THR A 820 -47.05 -0.34 18.41
C THR A 820 -48.13 -1.43 18.43
N ASN A 821 -47.99 -2.42 19.32
CA ASN A 821 -49.02 -3.47 19.51
C ASN A 821 -50.40 -2.88 19.87
N GLU A 822 -50.43 -1.81 20.67
CA GLU A 822 -51.67 -1.12 21.07
C GLU A 822 -52.37 -0.44 19.88
N GLU A 823 -51.61 0.15 18.95
CA GLU A 823 -52.15 0.75 17.72
C GLU A 823 -52.66 -0.31 16.74
N CYS A 824 -52.01 -1.48 16.69
CA CYS A 824 -52.51 -2.63 15.94
C CYS A 824 -53.85 -3.15 16.51
N GLU A 825 -54.01 -3.18 17.83
CA GLU A 825 -55.28 -3.58 18.48
C GLU A 825 -56.39 -2.54 18.28
N LYS A 826 -56.07 -1.25 18.31
CA LYS A 826 -57.00 -0.14 18.02
C LYS A 826 -57.37 -0.04 16.53
N GLY A 827 -56.58 -0.67 15.66
CA GLY A 827 -56.88 -0.81 14.23
C GLY A 827 -56.53 0.40 13.36
N SER A 828 -55.78 1.39 13.87
CA SER A 828 -55.35 2.55 13.08
C SER A 828 -54.20 3.33 13.70
N ILE A 829 -53.43 4.01 12.86
CA ILE A 829 -52.45 5.04 13.23
C ILE A 829 -52.73 6.33 12.44
N GLN A 830 -52.70 7.47 13.13
CA GLN A 830 -52.83 8.80 12.56
C GLN A 830 -51.60 9.64 12.92
N ILE A 831 -50.92 10.15 11.91
CA ILE A 831 -49.81 11.08 12.04
C ILE A 831 -50.25 12.43 11.49
N GLU A 832 -50.13 13.47 12.30
CA GLU A 832 -50.49 14.82 11.92
C GLU A 832 -49.32 15.78 12.14
N TYR A 833 -49.14 16.74 11.24
CA TYR A 833 -48.15 17.80 11.38
C TYR A 833 -48.79 19.17 11.23
N ASN A 834 -48.60 20.02 12.25
CA ASN A 834 -49.04 21.40 12.28
C ASN A 834 -47.84 22.32 12.00
N SER A 835 -47.90 23.02 10.86
CA SER A 835 -46.79 23.86 10.41
C SER A 835 -46.71 25.18 11.15
N VAL A 836 -47.77 25.68 11.78
CA VAL A 836 -47.76 26.92 12.57
C VAL A 836 -46.98 26.73 13.86
N VAL A 837 -47.32 25.68 14.64
CA VAL A 837 -46.61 25.38 15.89
C VAL A 837 -45.33 24.58 15.69
N ASP A 838 -45.11 24.04 14.47
CA ASP A 838 -43.92 23.28 14.08
C ASP A 838 -43.78 21.95 14.86
N LYS A 839 -44.90 21.24 15.01
CA LYS A 839 -44.99 20.02 15.84
C LYS A 839 -45.82 18.91 15.20
N TYR A 840 -45.48 17.68 15.57
CA TYR A 840 -46.19 16.46 15.17
C TYR A 840 -47.11 15.96 16.29
N LEU A 841 -48.26 15.44 15.89
CA LEU A 841 -49.24 14.74 16.73
C LEU A 841 -49.34 13.29 16.23
N ARG A 842 -49.33 12.33 17.14
CA ARG A 842 -49.57 10.91 16.84
C ARG A 842 -50.81 10.46 17.59
N ASN A 843 -51.85 10.06 16.85
CA ASN A 843 -53.18 9.73 17.36
C ASN A 843 -53.76 10.83 18.27
N GLY A 844 -53.55 12.11 17.91
CA GLY A 844 -54.01 13.27 18.69
C GLY A 844 -53.17 13.60 19.93
N ILE A 845 -52.11 12.85 20.22
CA ILE A 845 -51.18 13.11 21.32
C ILE A 845 -49.92 13.79 20.78
N GLU A 846 -49.51 14.90 21.39
CA GLU A 846 -48.26 15.58 21.06
C GLU A 846 -47.05 14.70 21.42
N GLU A 847 -46.13 14.50 20.48
CA GLU A 847 -44.96 13.66 20.73
C GLU A 847 -43.90 14.43 21.55
N ILE A 848 -43.55 13.91 22.74
CA ILE A 848 -42.92 14.66 23.84
C ILE A 848 -41.39 14.91 23.69
N LYS A 849 -40.74 14.63 22.55
CA LYS A 849 -39.28 14.85 22.43
C LYS A 849 -38.82 15.43 21.08
N LYS A 850 -38.24 16.64 21.16
CA LYS A 850 -37.48 17.46 20.18
C LYS A 850 -38.27 18.26 19.13
N ASP A 851 -37.70 19.44 18.79
CA ASP A 851 -38.34 20.60 18.14
C ASP A 851 -38.22 20.59 16.60
N GLY A 852 -39.35 20.78 15.89
CA GLY A 852 -39.39 21.19 14.47
C GLY A 852 -39.74 20.10 13.45
N TRP A 853 -40.21 20.54 12.28
CA TRP A 853 -40.75 19.71 11.18
C TRP A 853 -39.81 18.63 10.64
N ILE A 854 -38.49 18.88 10.71
CA ILE A 854 -37.49 17.98 10.15
C ILE A 854 -37.36 16.69 10.99
N ASP A 855 -37.62 16.75 12.30
CA ASP A 855 -37.29 15.69 13.27
C ASP A 855 -38.08 14.38 13.11
N ARG A 856 -39.17 14.39 12.33
CA ARG A 856 -40.01 13.21 12.07
C ARG A 856 -40.11 12.83 10.59
N VAL A 857 -39.17 13.33 9.80
CA VAL A 857 -39.08 13.08 8.37
C VAL A 857 -38.10 11.94 8.14
N TYR A 858 -38.41 11.04 7.21
CA TYR A 858 -37.52 9.97 6.79
C TYR A 858 -36.39 10.54 5.91
N SER A 859 -36.75 11.29 4.88
CA SER A 859 -35.80 12.01 4.03
C SER A 859 -36.26 13.40 3.65
N CYS A 860 -35.32 14.32 3.56
CA CYS A 860 -35.54 15.69 3.13
C CYS A 860 -34.41 16.05 2.16
N SER A 861 -34.66 16.86 1.15
CA SER A 861 -33.63 17.48 0.31
C SER A 861 -34.16 18.80 -0.20
N ASN A 862 -33.41 19.88 -0.01
CA ASN A 862 -33.73 21.22 -0.49
C ASN A 862 -35.13 21.72 -0.08
N ILE A 863 -35.60 21.41 1.14
CA ILE A 863 -36.88 21.89 1.70
C ILE A 863 -36.61 22.75 2.94
N GLN A 864 -37.29 23.88 3.04
CA GLN A 864 -37.26 24.80 4.17
C GLN A 864 -38.69 25.12 4.64
N ARG A 865 -38.83 25.42 5.94
CA ARG A 865 -40.05 26.00 6.51
C ARG A 865 -40.00 27.53 6.44
N LYS A 866 -41.09 28.15 6.00
CA LYS A 866 -41.20 29.61 5.88
C LYS A 866 -42.42 30.14 6.62
N ILE A 867 -42.20 31.26 7.30
CA ILE A 867 -43.22 32.02 8.03
C ILE A 867 -43.33 33.38 7.35
N GLU A 868 -44.42 33.61 6.63
CA GLU A 868 -44.75 34.89 6.02
C GLU A 868 -45.64 35.70 6.96
N LYS A 869 -45.11 36.81 7.47
CA LYS A 869 -45.82 37.67 8.42
C LYS A 869 -46.85 38.57 7.73
N ASP A 870 -46.59 38.93 6.49
CA ASP A 870 -47.41 39.75 5.61
C ASP A 870 -48.62 38.98 5.08
N TRP A 871 -48.44 37.73 4.67
CA TRP A 871 -49.52 36.87 4.17
C TRP A 871 -50.15 36.01 5.26
N LYS A 872 -49.62 36.07 6.49
CA LYS A 872 -50.07 35.32 7.68
C LYS A 872 -50.18 33.83 7.39
N MET A 873 -49.13 33.28 6.78
CA MET A 873 -49.08 31.89 6.32
C MET A 873 -47.77 31.24 6.73
N VAL A 874 -47.85 29.94 7.01
CA VAL A 874 -46.71 29.06 7.25
C VAL A 874 -46.80 27.86 6.34
N TYR A 875 -45.67 27.50 5.73
CA TYR A 875 -45.62 26.38 4.80
C TYR A 875 -44.20 25.81 4.68
N LEU A 876 -44.09 24.60 4.13
CA LEU A 876 -42.85 23.98 3.69
C LEU A 876 -42.70 24.22 2.19
N CYS A 877 -41.54 24.69 1.74
CA CYS A 877 -41.27 24.95 0.33
C CYS A 877 -39.82 24.59 0.01
N ARG A 878 -39.47 24.67 -1.26
CA ARG A 878 -38.10 24.45 -1.69
C ARG A 878 -37.16 25.53 -1.14
N GLU A 879 -35.92 25.16 -0.87
CA GLU A 879 -34.82 26.08 -0.57
C GLU A 879 -34.46 26.95 -1.77
N HIS A 880 -33.96 28.17 -1.52
CA HIS A 880 -33.51 29.07 -2.59
C HIS A 880 -32.41 28.39 -3.42
N LEU A 881 -32.40 28.61 -4.75
CA LEU A 881 -31.37 28.13 -5.72
C LEU A 881 -31.46 26.67 -6.22
N HIS A 882 -32.36 25.83 -5.70
CA HIS A 882 -32.49 24.43 -6.12
C HIS A 882 -33.47 24.15 -7.28
N THR A 883 -33.29 23.02 -7.97
CA THR A 883 -34.22 22.39 -8.94
C THR A 883 -35.63 22.11 -8.45
N ASN A 884 -35.59 21.44 -7.31
CA ASN A 884 -36.61 20.61 -6.75
C ASN A 884 -36.39 20.56 -5.23
N GLY A 885 -37.43 20.18 -4.50
CA GLY A 885 -37.35 19.81 -3.09
C GLY A 885 -38.03 18.47 -2.88
N ILE A 886 -37.48 17.62 -2.03
CA ILE A 886 -37.99 16.28 -1.76
C ILE A 886 -38.21 16.15 -0.26
N LEU A 887 -39.34 15.55 0.13
CA LEU A 887 -39.72 15.32 1.51
C LEU A 887 -40.42 13.97 1.63
N SER A 888 -40.01 13.12 2.57
CA SER A 888 -40.62 11.79 2.74
C SER A 888 -40.85 11.38 4.18
N TRP A 889 -41.88 10.57 4.39
CA TRP A 889 -42.22 9.93 5.66
C TRP A 889 -42.31 8.41 5.45
N THR A 890 -41.81 7.62 6.40
CA THR A 890 -41.88 6.15 6.35
C THR A 890 -42.60 5.60 7.57
N ILE A 891 -43.55 4.69 7.36
CA ILE A 891 -44.32 3.98 8.39
C ILE A 891 -44.07 2.48 8.23
N GLN A 892 -43.78 1.80 9.35
CA GLN A 892 -43.46 0.39 9.41
C GLN A 892 -44.29 -0.31 10.50
N LEU A 893 -44.83 -1.49 10.19
CA LEU A 893 -45.40 -2.40 11.18
C LEU A 893 -44.26 -3.12 11.91
N LYS A 894 -44.06 -2.85 13.21
CA LYS A 894 -43.11 -3.60 14.08
C LYS A 894 -43.77 -4.27 15.31
N PRO A 895 -44.89 -5.01 15.20
CA PRO A 895 -45.34 -5.83 16.33
C PRO A 895 -44.46 -7.09 16.47
N GLU A 896 -44.28 -7.60 17.70
CA GLU A 896 -43.58 -8.87 17.99
C GLU A 896 -44.20 -10.08 17.27
N GLU A 897 -45.42 -9.91 16.75
CA GLU A 897 -46.13 -10.85 15.89
C GLU A 897 -46.40 -10.26 14.49
N GLU A 898 -45.36 -9.94 13.72
CA GLU A 898 -45.43 -9.42 12.33
C GLU A 898 -46.32 -10.26 11.37
N LYS A 899 -46.70 -11.47 11.77
CA LYS A 899 -47.43 -12.42 10.92
C LYS A 899 -48.95 -12.19 10.88
N PHE A 900 -49.53 -11.41 11.80
CA PHE A 900 -50.98 -11.33 11.95
C PHE A 900 -51.63 -9.99 11.59
N TYR A 901 -50.88 -8.91 11.31
CA TYR A 901 -51.48 -7.61 10.99
C TYR A 901 -51.02 -7.09 9.63
N GLN A 902 -51.87 -6.31 8.96
CA GLN A 902 -51.55 -5.66 7.69
C GLN A 902 -52.29 -4.33 7.55
N PHE A 903 -51.74 -3.43 6.73
CA PHE A 903 -52.44 -2.23 6.33
C PHE A 903 -53.69 -2.58 5.50
N HIS A 904 -54.81 -1.93 5.80
CA HIS A 904 -56.09 -2.13 5.13
C HIS A 904 -56.49 -0.93 4.27
N HIS A 905 -56.34 0.27 4.83
CA HIS A 905 -56.66 1.54 4.18
C HIS A 905 -55.59 2.56 4.51
N ILE A 906 -55.21 3.40 3.56
CA ILE A 906 -54.33 4.55 3.81
C ILE A 906 -54.96 5.80 3.22
N THR A 907 -55.07 6.85 4.03
CA THR A 907 -55.49 8.19 3.64
C THR A 907 -54.35 9.16 3.85
N ILE A 908 -54.02 9.95 2.82
CA ILE A 908 -52.99 10.99 2.85
C ILE A 908 -53.68 12.31 2.51
N GLN A 909 -53.66 13.24 3.46
CA GLN A 909 -54.13 14.61 3.28
C GLN A 909 -52.96 15.56 3.47
N CYS A 910 -52.68 16.43 2.49
CA CYS A 910 -51.60 17.39 2.57
C CYS A 910 -52.01 18.74 1.96
N PRO A 911 -52.19 19.80 2.77
CA PRO A 911 -52.49 21.14 2.28
C PRO A 911 -51.36 21.63 1.39
N SER A 912 -51.64 21.73 0.09
CA SER A 912 -50.62 21.96 -0.94
C SER A 912 -51.10 22.97 -1.95
N LYS A 913 -50.20 23.82 -2.48
CA LYS A 913 -50.53 24.78 -3.53
C LYS A 913 -49.35 25.04 -4.46
N ALA A 914 -49.60 24.92 -5.76
CA ALA A 914 -48.72 25.38 -6.82
C ALA A 914 -49.27 26.71 -7.39
N PHE A 915 -48.44 27.74 -7.49
CA PHE A 915 -48.86 29.09 -7.89
C PHE A 915 -48.56 29.45 -9.35
N ASP A 916 -47.88 28.58 -10.09
CA ASP A 916 -47.71 28.74 -11.54
C ASP A 916 -47.76 27.40 -12.27
N GLN A 917 -47.80 27.47 -13.60
CA GLN A 917 -47.86 26.31 -14.49
C GLN A 917 -46.54 25.53 -14.59
N TYR A 918 -45.46 26.08 -14.04
CA TYR A 918 -44.12 25.48 -14.08
C TYR A 918 -43.83 24.69 -12.80
N THR A 919 -44.51 24.99 -11.70
CA THR A 919 -44.40 24.28 -10.43
C THR A 919 -45.29 23.04 -10.45
N GLN A 920 -44.68 21.88 -10.25
CA GLN A 920 -45.36 20.61 -10.03
C GLN A 920 -45.10 20.12 -8.62
N ILE A 921 -46.17 19.71 -7.95
CA ILE A 921 -46.08 18.92 -6.73
C ILE A 921 -46.43 17.50 -7.15
N ILE A 922 -45.58 16.54 -6.78
CA ILE A 922 -45.74 15.12 -7.09
C ILE A 922 -45.74 14.39 -5.76
N CYS A 923 -46.75 13.57 -5.50
CA CYS A 923 -46.77 12.65 -4.36
C CYS A 923 -46.57 11.23 -4.88
N GLN A 924 -45.65 10.49 -4.29
CA GLN A 924 -45.35 9.10 -4.64
C GLN A 924 -45.47 8.24 -3.39
N LEU A 925 -46.10 7.07 -3.53
CA LEU A 925 -46.23 6.07 -2.49
C LEU A 925 -45.38 4.86 -2.86
N GLN A 926 -44.34 4.60 -2.08
CA GLN A 926 -43.48 3.43 -2.19
C GLN A 926 -43.89 2.36 -1.16
N ILE A 927 -44.00 1.12 -1.62
CA ILE A 927 -44.48 -0.02 -0.83
C ILE A 927 -43.43 -1.13 -0.87
N ASP A 928 -42.99 -1.59 0.30
CA ASP A 928 -42.08 -2.74 0.52
C ASP A 928 -40.88 -2.82 -0.45
N ASP A 929 -40.26 -1.67 -0.76
CA ASP A 929 -39.12 -1.48 -1.67
C ASP A 929 -39.29 -2.05 -3.09
N LYS A 930 -40.53 -2.37 -3.49
CA LYS A 930 -40.83 -3.06 -4.76
C LYS A 930 -41.68 -2.25 -5.72
N GLN A 931 -42.63 -1.46 -5.21
CA GLN A 931 -43.59 -0.74 -6.05
C GLN A 931 -43.66 0.74 -5.68
N ILE A 932 -43.52 1.62 -6.67
CA ILE A 932 -43.74 3.07 -6.55
C ILE A 932 -45.02 3.41 -7.32
N ILE A 933 -45.99 3.99 -6.62
CA ILE A 933 -47.26 4.47 -7.19
C ILE A 933 -47.17 6.00 -7.24
N ASP A 934 -47.29 6.57 -8.44
CA ASP A 934 -47.36 8.01 -8.62
C ASP A 934 -48.80 8.51 -8.43
N LEU A 935 -49.01 9.35 -7.42
CA LEU A 935 -50.30 9.88 -6.99
C LEU A 935 -50.57 11.30 -7.52
N SER A 936 -49.72 11.80 -8.41
CA SER A 936 -49.75 13.19 -8.90
C SER A 936 -50.98 13.59 -9.72
N GLN A 937 -51.81 12.63 -10.16
CA GLN A 937 -52.99 12.89 -11.00
C GLN A 937 -54.11 13.70 -10.30
N ASN A 938 -54.07 13.84 -8.97
CA ASN A 938 -55.08 14.57 -8.18
C ASN A 938 -54.70 16.02 -7.81
N LEU A 939 -53.56 16.54 -8.29
CA LEU A 939 -53.00 17.85 -7.87
C LEU A 939 -53.42 19.05 -8.74
N SER A 940 -54.55 18.97 -9.43
CA SER A 940 -55.07 20.09 -10.21
C SER A 940 -55.84 21.09 -9.32
N SER A 941 -55.23 22.26 -9.08
CA SER A 941 -55.86 23.52 -8.60
C SER A 941 -56.47 23.60 -7.19
N ASN A 942 -56.62 22.50 -6.45
CA ASN A 942 -57.17 22.53 -5.08
C ASN A 942 -56.09 22.76 -4.01
N SER A 943 -56.43 23.51 -2.95
CA SER A 943 -55.56 23.85 -1.82
C SER A 943 -55.24 22.69 -0.85
N LEU A 944 -55.85 21.53 -1.07
CA LEU A 944 -55.70 20.32 -0.26
C LEU A 944 -55.55 19.11 -1.18
N PHE A 945 -54.42 18.41 -1.07
CA PHE A 945 -54.24 17.10 -1.66
C PHE A 945 -54.90 16.06 -0.76
N GLU A 946 -55.75 15.22 -1.32
CA GLU A 946 -56.34 14.08 -0.62
C GLU A 946 -56.26 12.84 -1.51
N TYR A 947 -55.72 11.76 -0.94
CA TYR A 947 -55.65 10.47 -1.59
C TYR A 947 -56.02 9.38 -0.60
N SER A 948 -56.79 8.41 -1.07
CA SER A 948 -57.28 7.29 -0.27
C SER A 948 -57.08 6.00 -1.07
N LEU A 949 -56.46 5.00 -0.44
CA LEU A 949 -56.13 3.72 -1.05
C LEU A 949 -56.86 2.59 -0.32
N ASP A 950 -57.84 2.01 -1.01
CA ASP A 950 -58.71 0.93 -0.52
C ASP A 950 -58.38 -0.43 -1.15
N ASN A 951 -58.49 -1.51 -0.36
CA ASN A 951 -58.67 -2.90 -0.80
C ASN A 951 -57.61 -3.52 -1.76
N LYS A 952 -56.37 -3.00 -1.77
CA LYS A 952 -55.22 -3.59 -2.52
C LYS A 952 -53.93 -3.72 -1.69
N LEU A 953 -54.04 -3.74 -0.36
CA LEU A 953 -52.91 -3.72 0.57
C LEU A 953 -52.68 -5.09 1.26
N ASP A 954 -53.21 -6.17 0.68
CA ASP A 954 -52.99 -7.51 1.21
C ASP A 954 -51.50 -7.85 1.12
N SER A 955 -50.89 -8.22 2.26
CA SER A 955 -49.47 -8.54 2.49
C SER A 955 -48.46 -7.42 2.85
N LEU A 956 -48.87 -6.15 3.02
CA LEU A 956 -47.92 -5.04 3.21
C LEU A 956 -47.32 -4.90 4.61
N THR A 957 -46.02 -4.55 4.69
CA THR A 957 -45.31 -4.33 5.97
C THR A 957 -44.70 -2.92 6.12
N ASN A 958 -44.29 -2.28 5.03
CA ASN A 958 -43.65 -0.95 5.01
C ASN A 958 -44.24 -0.03 3.93
N ILE A 959 -44.44 1.23 4.32
CA ILE A 959 -44.94 2.27 3.43
C ILE A 959 -44.04 3.50 3.54
N ARG A 960 -43.61 4.04 2.40
CA ARG A 960 -42.91 5.33 2.31
C ARG A 960 -43.71 6.28 1.43
N ILE A 961 -44.02 7.46 1.95
CA ILE A 961 -44.73 8.53 1.26
C ILE A 961 -43.72 9.62 0.94
N THR A 962 -43.57 9.96 -0.33
CA THR A 962 -42.60 10.95 -0.82
C THR A 962 -43.31 12.06 -1.57
N PHE A 963 -43.21 13.29 -1.08
CA PHE A 963 -43.58 14.50 -1.80
C PHE A 963 -42.36 15.11 -2.49
N LYS A 964 -42.51 15.43 -3.77
CA LYS A 964 -41.51 16.12 -4.59
C LYS A 964 -42.12 17.41 -5.11
N VAL A 965 -41.49 18.54 -4.82
CA VAL A 965 -41.79 19.84 -5.41
C VAL A 965 -40.78 20.06 -6.53
N ILE A 966 -41.24 20.09 -7.78
CA ILE A 966 -40.41 20.17 -8.99
C ILE A 966 -40.78 21.43 -9.76
N LEU A 967 -39.79 22.16 -10.27
CA LEU A 967 -40.01 23.26 -11.21
C LEU A 967 -39.61 22.81 -12.61
N ASN A 968 -40.61 22.63 -13.48
CA ASN A 968 -40.44 22.25 -14.87
C ASN A 968 -40.18 23.49 -15.74
N CYS A 969 -38.90 23.63 -16.10
CA CYS A 969 -38.36 24.36 -17.26
C CYS A 969 -37.99 25.87 -17.16
N SER A 970 -36.67 26.06 -17.36
CA SER A 970 -35.97 27.00 -18.27
C SER A 970 -36.06 28.52 -18.14
N ASN A 971 -36.97 29.11 -17.35
CA ASN A 971 -37.10 30.58 -17.27
C ASN A 971 -36.95 31.19 -15.86
N ASP A 972 -36.50 30.40 -14.88
CA ASP A 972 -36.39 30.84 -13.47
C ASP A 972 -35.34 31.93 -13.20
N ASN A 973 -34.61 32.41 -14.21
CA ASN A 973 -33.61 33.47 -14.03
C ASN A 973 -34.19 34.87 -13.74
N ASN A 974 -35.52 35.03 -13.67
CA ASN A 974 -36.16 36.35 -13.46
C ASN A 974 -37.17 36.39 -12.29
N ASP A 975 -37.51 35.29 -11.62
CA ASP A 975 -38.46 35.30 -10.50
C ASP A 975 -37.78 34.91 -9.18
N ASN A 976 -37.38 35.94 -8.41
CA ASN A 976 -36.73 35.78 -7.11
C ASN A 976 -37.58 35.01 -6.09
N ASN A 977 -38.87 34.80 -6.36
CA ASN A 977 -39.81 34.11 -5.50
C ASN A 977 -40.20 32.71 -6.02
N ALA A 978 -39.58 32.20 -7.09
CA ALA A 978 -39.88 30.88 -7.66
C ALA A 978 -39.81 29.73 -6.64
N TRP A 979 -38.88 29.82 -5.69
CA TRP A 979 -38.68 28.83 -4.61
C TRP A 979 -39.90 28.66 -3.69
N GLN A 980 -40.78 29.67 -3.60
CA GLN A 980 -41.96 29.68 -2.72
C GLN A 980 -43.26 29.31 -3.43
N LYS A 981 -43.21 29.06 -4.74
CA LYS A 981 -44.40 28.81 -5.57
C LYS A 981 -44.99 27.41 -5.42
N GLY A 982 -44.22 26.47 -4.88
CA GLY A 982 -44.70 25.18 -4.43
C GLY A 982 -44.71 25.14 -2.91
N GLN A 983 -45.90 25.10 -2.33
CA GLN A 983 -46.10 25.13 -0.88
C GLN A 983 -46.75 23.82 -0.42
N LEU A 984 -46.16 23.17 0.56
CA LEU A 984 -46.65 21.96 1.25
C LEU A 984 -46.98 22.32 2.71
N CYS A 985 -47.89 21.57 3.34
CA CYS A 985 -48.34 21.80 4.72
C CYS A 985 -48.74 23.26 4.98
N ARG A 986 -49.40 23.89 3.99
CA ARG A 986 -49.71 25.32 4.00
C ARG A 986 -50.86 25.63 4.97
N GLN A 987 -50.60 26.49 5.96
CA GLN A 987 -51.56 26.83 7.03
C GLN A 987 -51.54 28.34 7.34
N THR A 988 -52.70 28.92 7.70
CA THR A 988 -52.80 30.32 8.12
C THR A 988 -52.45 30.49 9.60
N THR A 989 -51.86 31.63 9.95
CA THR A 989 -51.58 32.03 11.34
C THR A 989 -52.71 32.81 12.00
N GLU A 990 -53.79 33.13 11.26
CA GLU A 990 -55.01 33.70 11.83
C GLU A 990 -55.81 32.60 12.54
N GLN A 991 -56.52 32.95 13.62
CA GLN A 991 -57.23 32.00 14.50
C GLN A 991 -58.21 31.11 13.72
N VAL A 992 -57.76 29.92 13.35
CA VAL A 992 -58.62 28.77 13.13
C VAL A 992 -58.85 28.16 14.51
N SER A 993 -60.09 27.88 14.89
CA SER A 993 -60.40 27.21 16.16
C SER A 993 -59.49 26.01 16.37
N ASN A 994 -59.04 25.74 17.60
CA ASN A 994 -58.17 24.60 17.93
C ASN A 994 -58.71 23.22 17.45
N ASP A 995 -59.98 23.16 17.05
CA ASP A 995 -60.65 21.96 16.51
C ASP A 995 -60.62 21.84 14.97
N ASP A 996 -60.14 22.85 14.23
CA ASP A 996 -60.13 22.79 12.76
C ASP A 996 -58.81 22.22 12.23
N GLN A 997 -58.73 20.89 12.24
CA GLN A 997 -57.58 20.10 11.78
C GLN A 997 -57.50 19.94 10.25
N SER A 998 -58.37 20.61 9.49
CA SER A 998 -58.45 20.51 8.01
C SER A 998 -57.20 21.03 7.29
N HIS A 999 -56.29 21.70 8.01
CA HIS A 999 -55.06 22.30 7.50
C HIS A 999 -53.78 21.59 7.96
N TYR A 1000 -53.87 20.38 8.51
CA TYR A 1000 -52.69 19.59 8.87
C TYR A 1000 -52.28 18.68 7.70
N LEU A 1001 -50.98 18.39 7.59
CA LEU A 1001 -50.60 17.14 6.93
C LEU A 1001 -51.14 16.02 7.80
N ARG A 1002 -51.95 15.12 7.24
CA ARG A 1002 -52.49 13.95 7.93
C ARG A 1002 -52.21 12.70 7.12
N ILE A 1003 -51.54 11.74 7.76
CA ILE A 1003 -51.36 10.40 7.23
C ILE A 1003 -52.11 9.46 8.19
N HIS A 1004 -53.23 8.90 7.71
CA HIS A 1004 -54.04 7.97 8.47
C HIS A 1004 -53.96 6.60 7.81
N ALA A 1005 -53.58 5.57 8.57
CA ALA A 1005 -53.51 4.21 8.07
C ALA A 1005 -54.30 3.28 9.00
N THR A 1006 -55.27 2.54 8.45
CA THR A 1006 -55.99 1.50 9.20
C THR A 1006 -55.28 0.17 9.07
N ILE A 1007 -55.34 -0.61 10.14
CA ILE A 1007 -54.63 -1.88 10.31
C ILE A 1007 -55.69 -2.92 10.63
N ARG A 1008 -55.64 -4.06 9.94
CA ARG A 1008 -56.52 -5.20 10.22
C ARG A 1008 -55.72 -6.44 10.55
N LYS A 1009 -56.30 -7.32 11.37
CA LYS A 1009 -55.77 -8.66 11.56
C LYS A 1009 -55.97 -9.48 10.28
N ARG A 1010 -54.94 -10.19 9.83
CA ARG A 1010 -55.00 -11.17 8.76
C ARG A 1010 -55.88 -12.33 9.24
N ASN A 1011 -56.92 -12.65 8.46
CA ASN A 1011 -57.75 -13.82 8.70
C ASN A 1011 -57.03 -15.11 8.32
#